data_AF-A0A9P9JL39-F1
#
_entry.id   AF-A0A9P9JL39-F1
#
_cell.length_a   1.000
_cell.length_b   1.000
_cell.length_c   1.000
_cell.angle_alpha   90.00
_cell.angle_beta   90.00
_cell.angle_gamma   90.00
#
_symmetry.space_group_name_H-M   'P 1'
#
loop_
_entity.id
_entity.type
_entity.pdbx_description
1 polymer ?
#
loop_
_entity_poly.entity_id
_entity_poly.type
_entity_poly.pdbx_seq_one_letter_code
_entity_poly.pdbx_strand_id
1 'polypeptide(L)'
;MPLTATPSASPRPSTLAKMEDRKRPAISSADDLAPPSKRVAVNGSKAKDDALEMKEEGWIEAYTKGSIYRQMQEYSRKAATAESRLEELHKRSVHHDDHLRIIDAWWRQVLEELELIAESTVSISSTSSDPPFLSGVSFKDLHDFQKHLQDKGKAIKSKAETLLTRLAANRGEIAPDAAALEVKLTKLLATQKDYLFKLDRLSGEKDQLSEQLNAATLRYFKAEKKLDRAKSSQVQKLEQQAFANATRPAAGGDSGSEGSEANGASGELLLKYEEATAAATKQKEQLDTILAEIKTIQDENSSLKARRETLTDEDFIRTDVFKQFKCQHEDLIKRINNLEATNKQLREEAEKLQAERSAFRTQLEVDASQVTQELEAEIMARDQDLARVRSARDEILAENMQRKANMDQERTSVAHVKELVAAKDDRILALESEIARLKSNEDEEMTNADDEEVSVDVLRQKYKKLEQDFRSINQELPSIEKAYKKMKDLAQKKVLDFTALEERVSILIAEKSKADQKYFAARKDADTRNNEIRSLRHQNSKSSEIIAQLKDLESQNRTLLGNLEKQLTDLKQSNATLASENKKMEATSLEAVRRTESLNKQVGDLTSLVKSKDAASAVVRERNTMQETEVEKLKVRVEHVQKDRDNWKSKALSNSSEEEEMLRTFALCTICRNNFKNTALKTCGHLFCNQCVDDRISNRMRKCPTCSRAFDKMDVMPVHH
;
A
#
# COMPACT_ATOMS: atom_id res chain seq x y z
N MET A 1 -43.04 19.48 11.16
CA MET A 1 -43.98 18.57 10.46
C MET A 1 -43.73 18.70 8.96
N PRO A 2 -43.77 17.62 8.16
CA PRO A 2 -44.24 16.28 8.48
C PRO A 2 -43.13 15.35 8.99
N LEU A 3 -43.60 14.31 9.68
CA LEU A 3 -42.88 13.26 10.37
C LEU A 3 -42.94 11.99 9.53
N THR A 4 -41.82 11.28 9.37
CA THR A 4 -41.82 9.83 9.16
C THR A 4 -40.63 9.23 9.89
N ALA A 5 -40.95 8.37 10.86
CA ALA A 5 -40.06 7.74 11.81
C ALA A 5 -39.42 6.47 11.25
N THR A 6 -38.16 6.24 11.57
CA THR A 6 -37.47 4.94 11.46
C THR A 6 -37.35 4.33 12.85
N PRO A 7 -37.62 3.02 13.04
CA PRO A 7 -37.58 2.43 14.37
C PRO A 7 -36.15 2.01 14.76
N SER A 8 -35.79 2.41 15.96
CA SER A 8 -34.63 1.97 16.73
C SER A 8 -34.70 0.47 17.05
N ALA A 9 -33.53 -0.16 17.02
CA ALA A 9 -33.26 -1.46 17.60
C ALA A 9 -33.68 -1.53 19.08
N SER A 10 -34.07 -2.72 19.52
CA SER A 10 -34.24 -3.06 20.94
C SER A 10 -33.45 -4.31 21.33
N PRO A 11 -33.04 -4.42 22.61
CA PRO A 11 -32.06 -5.38 23.11
C PRO A 11 -32.72 -6.59 23.78
N ARG A 12 -32.00 -7.73 23.86
CA ARG A 12 -32.36 -8.87 24.72
C ARG A 12 -31.11 -9.69 25.12
N PRO A 13 -31.17 -10.52 26.17
CA PRO A 13 -30.27 -10.40 27.32
C PRO A 13 -29.38 -11.63 27.58
N SER A 14 -28.57 -11.47 28.63
CA SER A 14 -27.60 -12.36 29.27
C SER A 14 -27.97 -13.84 29.43
N THR A 15 -27.00 -14.72 29.18
CA THR A 15 -26.79 -15.96 29.95
C THR A 15 -25.30 -16.16 30.25
N LEU A 16 -25.05 -16.59 31.49
CA LEU A 16 -23.77 -16.82 32.13
C LEU A 16 -23.10 -18.13 31.69
N ALA A 17 -21.76 -18.04 31.57
CA ALA A 17 -20.71 -18.97 32.00
C ALA A 17 -20.82 -20.49 31.68
N LYS A 18 -19.83 -20.98 30.91
CA LYS A 18 -18.98 -22.12 31.31
C LYS A 18 -17.66 -22.12 30.54
N MET A 19 -16.62 -22.53 31.27
CA MET A 19 -15.17 -22.47 30.98
C MET A 19 -14.68 -23.53 29.98
N GLU A 20 -13.38 -23.41 29.64
CA GLU A 20 -12.48 -24.40 29.01
C GLU A 20 -12.49 -24.42 27.47
N ASP A 21 -11.38 -24.41 26.72
CA ASP A 21 -9.96 -24.36 27.05
C ASP A 21 -9.18 -23.87 25.82
N ARG A 22 -8.03 -23.24 26.04
CA ARG A 22 -7.13 -22.70 25.00
C ARG A 22 -6.41 -23.83 24.25
N LYS A 23 -6.63 -24.00 22.95
CA LYS A 23 -5.58 -24.52 22.03
C LYS A 23 -5.59 -23.79 20.67
N ARG A 24 -4.39 -23.39 20.26
CA ARG A 24 -4.02 -22.66 19.03
C ARG A 24 -4.37 -23.47 17.75
N PRO A 25 -4.53 -22.81 16.59
CA PRO A 25 -4.80 -23.48 15.32
C PRO A 25 -3.52 -24.15 14.78
N ALA A 26 -3.63 -25.42 14.39
CA ALA A 26 -2.56 -26.16 13.72
C ALA A 26 -2.55 -25.85 12.22
N ILE A 27 -1.45 -25.29 11.76
CA ILE A 27 -1.02 -25.28 10.36
C ILE A 27 -0.29 -26.60 10.11
N SER A 28 -0.86 -27.49 9.28
CA SER A 28 -0.11 -28.40 8.42
C SER A 28 -1.08 -29.12 7.47
N SER A 29 -1.29 -28.54 6.29
CA SER A 29 -1.79 -29.30 5.13
C SER A 29 -0.55 -29.84 4.41
N ALA A 30 -0.11 -31.02 4.83
CA ALA A 30 0.89 -31.83 4.15
C ALA A 30 0.57 -33.30 4.46
N ASP A 31 0.77 -34.14 3.45
CA ASP A 31 0.70 -35.60 3.43
C ASP A 31 -0.67 -36.23 3.12
N ASP A 32 -0.85 -36.52 1.83
CA ASP A 32 -1.71 -37.61 1.37
C ASP A 32 -1.01 -38.38 0.23
N LEU A 33 0.06 -39.10 0.60
CA LEU A 33 0.70 -40.13 -0.22
C LEU A 33 1.26 -41.24 0.69
N ALA A 34 0.40 -42.12 1.20
CA ALA A 34 0.81 -43.45 1.67
C ALA A 34 -0.32 -44.48 1.47
N PRO A 35 -0.05 -45.70 0.96
CA PRO A 35 -1.06 -46.75 0.85
C PRO A 35 -1.27 -47.46 2.20
N PRO A 36 -2.46 -48.06 2.44
CA PRO A 36 -2.85 -48.53 3.77
C PRO A 36 -2.07 -49.80 4.19
N SER A 37 -1.61 -49.83 5.45
CA SER A 37 -0.91 -50.98 6.03
C SER A 37 -1.85 -52.17 6.24
N LYS A 38 -1.45 -53.35 5.75
CA LYS A 38 -2.10 -54.65 5.99
C LYS A 38 -2.30 -54.93 7.48
N ARG A 39 -3.54 -55.21 7.89
CA ARG A 39 -3.85 -55.83 9.18
C ARG A 39 -3.45 -57.31 9.16
N VAL A 40 -2.82 -57.71 10.25
CA VAL A 40 -2.44 -59.07 10.63
C VAL A 40 -3.68 -59.96 10.74
N ALA A 41 -3.61 -61.16 10.16
CA ALA A 41 -4.62 -62.20 10.30
C ALA A 41 -4.50 -62.89 11.67
N VAL A 42 -5.60 -62.92 12.42
CA VAL A 42 -5.81 -63.84 13.55
C VAL A 42 -6.88 -64.85 13.16
N ASN A 43 -6.59 -66.09 13.50
CA ASN A 43 -7.23 -67.30 13.02
C ASN A 43 -8.61 -67.57 13.67
N GLY A 44 -9.53 -68.14 12.89
CA GLY A 44 -10.55 -69.08 13.40
C GLY A 44 -12.01 -68.58 13.47
N SER A 45 -12.85 -69.01 12.52
CA SER A 45 -13.94 -69.99 12.71
C SER A 45 -14.97 -69.92 11.57
N LYS A 46 -15.34 -71.09 11.04
CA LYS A 46 -16.31 -71.28 9.95
C LYS A 46 -17.74 -71.00 10.41
N ALA A 47 -18.52 -70.28 9.61
CA ALA A 47 -19.97 -70.45 9.54
C ALA A 47 -20.53 -70.09 8.15
N LYS A 48 -21.08 -71.13 7.50
CA LYS A 48 -22.23 -71.19 6.58
C LYS A 48 -22.33 -70.27 5.34
N ASP A 49 -22.48 -70.95 4.20
CA ASP A 49 -22.85 -70.47 2.87
C ASP A 49 -24.20 -69.72 2.86
N ASP A 50 -24.19 -68.40 3.05
CA ASP A 50 -25.30 -67.48 2.65
C ASP A 50 -24.74 -66.11 2.18
N ALA A 51 -23.48 -66.05 1.73
CA ALA A 51 -22.73 -64.79 1.61
C ALA A 51 -22.51 -64.26 0.18
N LEU A 52 -23.11 -64.86 -0.86
CA LEU A 52 -22.88 -64.42 -2.24
C LEU A 52 -23.82 -63.28 -2.68
N GLU A 53 -25.13 -63.34 -2.37
CA GLU A 53 -26.06 -62.25 -2.69
C GLU A 53 -25.82 -60.98 -1.85
N MET A 54 -25.52 -61.11 -0.55
CA MET A 54 -25.16 -59.97 0.31
C MET A 54 -23.82 -59.29 -0.07
N LYS A 55 -22.93 -59.99 -0.78
CA LYS A 55 -21.66 -59.42 -1.27
C LYS A 55 -21.83 -58.57 -2.53
N GLU A 56 -22.73 -58.96 -3.42
CA GLU A 56 -23.07 -58.17 -4.61
C GLU A 56 -23.84 -56.90 -4.21
N GLU A 57 -24.82 -57.00 -3.30
CA GLU A 57 -25.49 -55.81 -2.75
C GLU A 57 -24.50 -54.88 -2.05
N GLY A 58 -23.59 -55.39 -1.21
CA GLY A 58 -22.57 -54.59 -0.55
C GLY A 58 -21.55 -53.95 -1.52
N TRP A 59 -21.22 -54.62 -2.63
CA TRP A 59 -20.35 -54.06 -3.67
C TRP A 59 -21.05 -52.97 -4.49
N ILE A 60 -22.32 -53.19 -4.86
CA ILE A 60 -23.15 -52.19 -5.55
C ILE A 60 -23.36 -50.98 -4.64
N GLU A 61 -23.60 -51.19 -3.34
CA GLU A 61 -23.76 -50.11 -2.36
C GLU A 61 -22.44 -49.35 -2.14
N ALA A 62 -21.29 -50.02 -2.11
CA ALA A 62 -19.97 -49.38 -2.03
C ALA A 62 -19.63 -48.61 -3.32
N TYR A 63 -19.97 -49.14 -4.49
CA TYR A 63 -19.76 -48.50 -5.78
C TYR A 63 -20.66 -47.28 -5.99
N THR A 64 -21.93 -47.37 -5.57
CA THR A 64 -22.88 -46.24 -5.58
C THR A 64 -22.49 -45.19 -4.57
N LYS A 65 -22.14 -45.55 -3.32
CA LYS A 65 -21.58 -44.61 -2.31
C LYS A 65 -20.30 -43.94 -2.82
N GLY A 66 -19.39 -44.69 -3.46
CA GLY A 66 -18.17 -44.14 -4.06
C GLY A 66 -18.43 -43.23 -5.27
N SER A 67 -19.47 -43.50 -6.05
CA SER A 67 -19.87 -42.65 -7.18
C SER A 67 -20.59 -41.38 -6.72
N ILE A 68 -21.45 -41.47 -5.70
CA ILE A 68 -22.07 -40.32 -5.02
C ILE A 68 -20.98 -39.45 -4.37
N TYR A 69 -19.98 -40.06 -3.72
CA TYR A 69 -18.88 -39.32 -3.11
C TYR A 69 -18.01 -38.58 -4.15
N ARG A 70 -17.72 -39.20 -5.31
CA ARG A 70 -17.06 -38.53 -6.43
C ARG A 70 -17.89 -37.36 -6.98
N GLN A 71 -19.20 -37.55 -7.13
CA GLN A 71 -20.12 -36.50 -7.57
C GLN A 71 -20.20 -35.34 -6.54
N MET A 72 -20.23 -35.65 -5.24
CA MET A 72 -20.20 -34.65 -4.17
C MET A 72 -18.88 -33.88 -4.14
N GLN A 73 -17.74 -34.54 -4.34
CA GLN A 73 -16.47 -33.83 -4.49
C GLN A 73 -16.47 -32.93 -5.73
N GLU A 74 -17.09 -33.34 -6.83
CA GLU A 74 -17.20 -32.51 -8.02
C GLU A 74 -18.12 -31.29 -7.80
N TYR A 75 -19.24 -31.47 -7.09
CA TYR A 75 -20.08 -30.36 -6.64
C TYR A 75 -19.35 -29.42 -5.69
N SER A 76 -18.56 -29.95 -4.75
CA SER A 76 -17.73 -29.15 -3.86
C SER A 76 -16.69 -28.32 -4.63
N ARG A 77 -16.03 -28.90 -5.64
CA ARG A 77 -15.10 -28.15 -6.52
C ARG A 77 -15.81 -27.09 -7.36
N LYS A 78 -16.99 -27.40 -7.90
CA LYS A 78 -17.81 -26.44 -8.65
C LYS A 78 -18.29 -25.29 -7.75
N ALA A 79 -18.72 -25.58 -6.52
CA ALA A 79 -19.11 -24.59 -5.53
C ALA A 79 -17.92 -23.69 -5.15
N ALA A 80 -16.77 -24.26 -4.81
CA ALA A 80 -15.56 -23.49 -4.50
C ALA A 80 -15.11 -22.60 -5.67
N THR A 81 -15.23 -23.07 -6.91
CA THR A 81 -14.92 -22.28 -8.11
C THR A 81 -15.93 -21.14 -8.31
N ALA A 82 -17.22 -21.38 -8.06
CA ALA A 82 -18.26 -20.37 -8.16
C ALA A 82 -18.12 -19.30 -7.07
N GLU A 83 -17.81 -19.70 -5.84
CA GLU A 83 -17.52 -18.80 -4.72
C GLU A 83 -16.31 -17.93 -5.00
N SER A 84 -15.21 -18.51 -5.49
CA SER A 84 -14.02 -17.76 -5.88
C SER A 84 -14.32 -16.74 -7.00
N ARG A 85 -15.15 -17.12 -7.99
CA ARG A 85 -15.57 -16.20 -9.05
C ARG A 85 -16.49 -15.09 -8.54
N LEU A 86 -17.38 -15.40 -7.59
CA LEU A 86 -18.23 -14.39 -6.94
C LEU A 86 -17.40 -13.40 -6.13
N GLU A 87 -16.40 -13.89 -5.40
CA GLU A 87 -15.49 -13.03 -4.63
C GLU A 87 -14.65 -12.13 -5.56
N GLU A 88 -14.16 -12.66 -6.68
CA GLU A 88 -13.43 -11.88 -7.69
C GLU A 88 -14.34 -10.81 -8.35
N LEU A 89 -15.58 -11.19 -8.70
CA LEU A 89 -16.56 -10.25 -9.24
C LEU A 89 -16.92 -9.16 -8.21
N HIS A 90 -17.06 -9.52 -6.94
CA HIS A 90 -17.33 -8.56 -5.88
C HIS A 90 -16.16 -7.57 -5.70
N LYS A 91 -14.91 -8.07 -5.67
CA LYS A 91 -13.71 -7.22 -5.62
C LYS A 91 -13.64 -6.27 -6.81
N ARG A 92 -13.91 -6.77 -8.03
CA ARG A 92 -13.96 -5.94 -9.24
C ARG A 92 -15.08 -4.90 -9.18
N SER A 93 -16.26 -5.25 -8.68
CA SER A 93 -17.38 -4.32 -8.50
C SER A 93 -16.98 -3.18 -7.57
N VAL A 94 -16.47 -3.49 -6.38
CA VAL A 94 -16.04 -2.49 -5.39
C VAL A 94 -14.96 -1.58 -5.97
N HIS A 95 -13.96 -2.15 -6.65
CA HIS A 95 -12.89 -1.39 -7.30
C HIS A 95 -13.43 -0.42 -8.37
N HIS A 96 -14.35 -0.88 -9.23
CA HIS A 96 -14.95 0.01 -10.23
C HIS A 96 -15.87 1.06 -9.60
N ASP A 97 -16.64 0.73 -8.57
CA ASP A 97 -17.49 1.67 -7.85
C ASP A 97 -16.65 2.79 -7.19
N ASP A 98 -15.52 2.43 -6.57
CA ASP A 98 -14.60 3.41 -5.97
C ASP A 98 -13.92 4.28 -7.04
N HIS A 99 -13.52 3.71 -8.18
CA HIS A 99 -12.99 4.49 -9.30
C HIS A 99 -14.04 5.45 -9.88
N LEU A 100 -15.29 5.04 -10.01
CA LEU A 100 -16.37 5.92 -10.46
C LEU A 100 -16.63 7.06 -9.46
N ARG A 101 -16.55 6.81 -8.15
CA ARG A 101 -16.64 7.86 -7.11
C ARG A 101 -15.49 8.86 -7.21
N ILE A 102 -14.26 8.38 -7.43
CA ILE A 102 -13.09 9.23 -7.61
C ILE A 102 -13.24 10.10 -8.87
N ILE A 103 -13.72 9.52 -9.97
CA ILE A 103 -13.97 10.25 -11.22
C ILE A 103 -15.07 11.32 -11.01
N ASP A 104 -16.15 11.03 -10.29
CA ASP A 104 -17.19 12.04 -9.95
C ASP A 104 -16.61 13.17 -9.10
N ALA A 105 -15.82 12.85 -8.08
CA ALA A 105 -15.17 13.84 -7.22
C ALA A 105 -14.19 14.73 -8.01
N TRP A 106 -13.39 14.12 -8.88
CA TRP A 106 -12.45 14.83 -9.74
C TRP A 106 -13.18 15.78 -10.70
N TRP A 107 -14.27 15.35 -11.34
CA TRP A 107 -15.06 16.22 -12.21
C TRP A 107 -15.68 17.41 -11.48
N ARG A 108 -16.16 17.21 -10.24
CA ARG A 108 -16.65 18.32 -9.39
C ARG A 108 -15.54 19.30 -9.10
N GLN A 109 -14.37 18.82 -8.68
CA GLN A 109 -13.21 19.65 -8.39
C GLN A 109 -12.77 20.45 -9.62
N VAL A 110 -12.63 19.81 -10.78
CA VAL A 110 -12.25 20.50 -12.03
C VAL A 110 -13.26 21.59 -12.39
N LEU A 111 -14.57 21.34 -12.23
CA LEU A 111 -15.59 22.36 -12.48
C LEU A 111 -15.53 23.52 -11.48
N GLU A 112 -15.26 23.25 -10.20
CA GLU A 112 -15.11 24.28 -9.17
C GLU A 112 -13.86 25.12 -9.40
N GLU A 113 -12.73 24.51 -9.76
CA GLU A 113 -11.49 25.21 -10.13
C GLU A 113 -11.68 26.07 -11.39
N LEU A 114 -12.37 25.55 -12.42
CA LEU A 114 -12.72 26.31 -13.62
C LEU A 114 -13.69 27.46 -13.33
N GLU A 115 -14.64 27.29 -12.41
CA GLU A 115 -15.55 28.34 -11.96
C GLU A 115 -14.78 29.47 -11.26
N LEU A 116 -13.81 29.14 -10.42
CA LEU A 116 -12.94 30.09 -9.71
C LEU A 116 -12.02 30.86 -10.66
N ILE A 117 -11.47 30.19 -11.69
CA ILE A 117 -10.68 30.85 -12.74
C ILE A 117 -11.56 31.78 -13.60
N ALA A 118 -12.77 31.34 -13.95
CA ALA A 118 -13.70 32.13 -14.76
C ALA A 118 -14.24 33.36 -14.01
N GLU A 119 -14.48 33.26 -12.70
CA GLU A 119 -14.87 34.41 -11.85
C GLU A 119 -13.78 35.48 -11.76
N SER A 120 -12.50 35.09 -11.87
CA SER A 120 -11.37 36.03 -11.83
C SER A 120 -11.15 36.83 -13.12
N THR A 121 -11.81 36.46 -14.23
CA THR A 121 -11.46 36.98 -15.57
C THR A 121 -12.62 37.54 -16.40
N VAL A 122 -13.89 37.28 -16.06
CA VAL A 122 -15.04 37.67 -16.91
C VAL A 122 -16.19 38.26 -16.09
N SER A 123 -16.62 39.49 -16.41
CA SER A 123 -17.78 40.15 -15.79
C SER A 123 -19.08 39.84 -16.54
N ILE A 124 -20.17 39.67 -15.79
CA ILE A 124 -21.47 39.17 -16.25
C ILE A 124 -22.14 40.17 -17.22
N SER A 125 -22.44 39.72 -18.44
CA SER A 125 -23.50 40.29 -19.27
C SER A 125 -24.39 39.17 -19.82
N SER A 126 -25.67 39.51 -19.96
CA SER A 126 -26.85 38.64 -19.98
C SER A 126 -26.93 37.56 -21.09
N THR A 127 -27.50 36.42 -20.69
CA THR A 127 -28.30 35.44 -21.46
C THR A 127 -28.26 35.52 -23.00
N SER A 128 -27.44 34.69 -23.64
CA SER A 128 -27.64 34.28 -25.04
C SER A 128 -28.46 32.99 -25.10
N SER A 129 -29.40 32.89 -26.04
CA SER A 129 -30.22 31.71 -26.30
C SER A 129 -29.51 30.73 -27.26
N ASP A 130 -28.22 30.47 -27.02
CA ASP A 130 -27.44 29.59 -27.88
C ASP A 130 -27.76 28.11 -27.61
N PRO A 131 -27.73 27.25 -28.64
CA PRO A 131 -27.95 25.82 -28.48
C PRO A 131 -26.91 25.22 -27.53
N PRO A 132 -27.27 24.16 -26.76
CA PRO A 132 -26.40 23.61 -25.74
C PRO A 132 -25.08 23.10 -26.34
N PHE A 133 -23.96 23.64 -25.83
CA PHE A 133 -22.60 23.34 -26.30
C PHE A 133 -22.17 21.88 -26.08
N LEU A 134 -22.90 21.13 -25.25
CA LEU A 134 -22.54 19.76 -24.86
C LEU A 134 -23.49 18.72 -25.50
N SER A 135 -22.94 17.93 -26.42
CA SER A 135 -23.59 16.75 -26.98
C SER A 135 -23.61 15.59 -25.96
N GLY A 136 -24.79 15.07 -25.63
CA GLY A 136 -24.95 13.93 -24.71
C GLY A 136 -24.57 12.59 -25.35
N VAL A 137 -24.16 11.63 -24.52
CA VAL A 137 -23.93 10.23 -24.91
C VAL A 137 -25.15 9.41 -24.52
N SER A 138 -25.74 8.68 -25.48
CA SER A 138 -26.89 7.80 -25.22
C SER A 138 -26.41 6.39 -24.96
N PHE A 139 -26.67 5.86 -23.77
CA PHE A 139 -26.41 4.47 -23.43
C PHE A 139 -27.66 3.65 -23.76
N LYS A 140 -27.55 2.65 -24.65
CA LYS A 140 -28.61 1.67 -24.85
C LYS A 140 -28.50 0.58 -23.78
N ASP A 141 -29.65 0.16 -23.26
CA ASP A 141 -29.87 -1.06 -22.45
C ASP A 141 -29.50 -1.05 -20.95
N LEU A 142 -29.30 0.12 -20.32
CA LEU A 142 -29.15 0.22 -18.86
C LEU A 142 -29.93 1.40 -18.29
N HIS A 143 -31.24 1.24 -18.13
CA HIS A 143 -32.16 2.32 -17.72
C HIS A 143 -31.79 2.94 -16.35
N ASP A 144 -31.37 2.13 -15.37
CA ASP A 144 -31.02 2.61 -14.03
C ASP A 144 -29.65 3.32 -14.00
N PHE A 145 -28.67 2.82 -14.76
CA PHE A 145 -27.37 3.47 -14.92
C PHE A 145 -27.52 4.80 -15.67
N GLN A 146 -28.35 4.82 -16.72
CA GLN A 146 -28.68 6.03 -17.46
C GLN A 146 -29.36 7.07 -16.58
N LYS A 147 -30.26 6.66 -15.67
CA LYS A 147 -30.91 7.58 -14.72
C LYS A 147 -29.90 8.14 -13.70
N HIS A 148 -29.05 7.30 -13.13
CA HIS A 148 -28.00 7.74 -12.19
C HIS A 148 -27.02 8.74 -12.85
N LEU A 149 -26.55 8.41 -14.06
CA LEU A 149 -25.66 9.27 -14.83
C LEU A 149 -26.37 10.55 -15.32
N GLN A 150 -27.68 10.49 -15.63
CA GLN A 150 -28.45 11.69 -15.98
C GLN A 150 -28.62 12.63 -14.79
N ASP A 151 -28.93 12.12 -13.59
CA ASP A 151 -29.14 12.98 -12.42
C ASP A 151 -27.84 13.64 -11.95
N LYS A 152 -26.70 12.94 -12.05
CA LYS A 152 -25.36 13.51 -11.79
C LYS A 152 -24.86 14.38 -12.93
N GLY A 153 -25.09 13.96 -14.17
CA GLY A 153 -24.71 14.66 -15.39
C GLY A 153 -25.45 15.97 -15.61
N LYS A 154 -26.69 16.12 -15.09
CA LYS A 154 -27.43 17.40 -15.13
C LYS A 154 -26.68 18.53 -14.41
N ALA A 155 -26.11 18.26 -13.24
CA ALA A 155 -25.37 19.26 -12.47
C ALA A 155 -24.08 19.69 -13.18
N ILE A 156 -23.33 18.70 -13.70
CA ILE A 156 -22.10 18.93 -14.49
C ILE A 156 -22.45 19.72 -15.75
N LYS A 157 -23.49 19.29 -16.48
CA LYS A 157 -23.95 19.94 -17.72
C LYS A 157 -24.41 21.37 -17.47
N SER A 158 -25.19 21.61 -16.42
CA SER A 158 -25.66 22.96 -16.06
C SER A 158 -24.50 23.90 -15.68
N LYS A 159 -23.54 23.45 -14.85
CA LYS A 159 -22.37 24.25 -14.50
C LYS A 159 -21.48 24.53 -15.70
N ALA A 160 -21.19 23.50 -16.50
CA ALA A 160 -20.37 23.63 -17.70
C ALA A 160 -21.04 24.49 -18.77
N GLU A 161 -22.35 24.37 -19.00
CA GLU A 161 -23.10 25.26 -19.89
C GLU A 161 -23.05 26.71 -19.40
N THR A 162 -23.21 26.95 -18.10
CA THR A 162 -23.11 28.31 -17.54
C THR A 162 -21.72 28.92 -17.77
N LEU A 163 -20.64 28.15 -17.58
CA LEU A 163 -19.28 28.59 -17.85
C LEU A 163 -19.01 28.82 -19.34
N LEU A 164 -19.48 27.90 -20.20
CA LEU A 164 -19.32 28.00 -21.65
C LEU A 164 -20.13 29.17 -22.23
N THR A 165 -21.34 29.44 -21.73
CA THR A 165 -22.14 30.62 -22.11
C THR A 165 -21.46 31.91 -21.65
N ARG A 166 -20.85 31.96 -20.45
CA ARG A 166 -20.04 33.12 -20.01
C ARG A 166 -18.84 33.35 -20.93
N LEU A 167 -18.16 32.29 -21.36
CA LEU A 167 -17.03 32.39 -22.30
C LEU A 167 -17.48 32.76 -23.72
N ALA A 168 -18.64 32.25 -24.17
CA ALA A 168 -19.23 32.55 -25.47
C ALA A 168 -19.72 34.00 -25.57
N ALA A 169 -20.19 34.60 -24.47
CA ALA A 169 -20.61 36.01 -24.42
C ALA A 169 -19.47 36.98 -24.78
N ASN A 170 -18.20 36.59 -24.61
CA ASN A 170 -17.03 37.38 -25.02
C ASN A 170 -16.62 37.18 -26.50
N ARG A 171 -17.25 36.24 -27.22
CA ARG A 171 -16.83 35.82 -28.57
C ARG A 171 -17.44 36.66 -29.71
N GLY A 172 -18.45 37.50 -29.43
CA GLY A 172 -19.18 38.31 -30.42
C GLY A 172 -20.14 37.49 -31.29
N GLU A 173 -20.85 38.16 -32.22
CA GLU A 173 -21.77 37.50 -33.17
C GLU A 173 -21.00 36.64 -34.20
N ILE A 174 -21.33 35.35 -34.26
CA ILE A 174 -20.72 34.38 -35.18
C ILE A 174 -21.53 34.34 -36.48
N ALA A 175 -20.87 34.43 -37.63
CA ALA A 175 -21.52 34.34 -38.94
C ALA A 175 -22.31 33.01 -39.10
N PRO A 176 -23.48 33.01 -39.75
CA PRO A 176 -24.39 31.85 -39.81
C PRO A 176 -23.77 30.58 -40.43
N ASP A 177 -22.87 30.75 -41.41
CA ASP A 177 -22.14 29.63 -42.03
C ASP A 177 -21.12 28.99 -41.07
N ALA A 178 -20.48 29.79 -40.22
CA ALA A 178 -19.55 29.30 -39.22
C ALA A 178 -20.30 28.52 -38.12
N ALA A 179 -21.47 28.99 -37.69
CA ALA A 179 -22.33 28.27 -36.76
C ALA A 179 -22.81 26.92 -37.34
N ALA A 180 -23.18 26.87 -38.62
CA ALA A 180 -23.57 25.62 -39.29
C ALA A 180 -22.41 24.61 -39.39
N LEU A 181 -21.19 25.09 -39.66
CA LEU A 181 -19.97 24.28 -39.66
C LEU A 181 -19.62 23.74 -38.27
N GLU A 182 -19.73 24.56 -37.22
CA GLU A 182 -19.52 24.14 -35.84
C GLU A 182 -20.51 23.02 -35.43
N VAL A 183 -21.79 23.14 -35.79
CA VAL A 183 -22.80 22.09 -35.54
C VAL A 183 -22.46 20.78 -36.28
N LYS A 184 -21.96 20.87 -37.52
CA LYS A 184 -21.57 19.68 -38.28
C LYS A 184 -20.31 19.02 -37.69
N LEU A 185 -19.34 19.82 -37.26
CA LEU A 185 -18.08 19.36 -36.68
C LEU A 185 -18.32 18.71 -35.31
N THR A 186 -19.15 19.31 -34.45
CA THR A 186 -19.56 18.72 -33.17
C THR A 186 -20.28 17.38 -33.35
N LYS A 187 -21.19 17.27 -34.34
CA LYS A 187 -21.85 16.00 -34.67
C LYS A 187 -20.87 14.92 -35.13
N LEU A 188 -19.94 15.25 -36.01
CA LEU A 188 -18.91 14.31 -36.47
C LEU A 188 -17.99 13.88 -35.33
N LEU A 189 -17.59 14.81 -34.47
CA LEU A 189 -16.74 14.54 -33.32
C LEU A 189 -17.44 13.64 -32.28
N ALA A 190 -18.75 13.81 -32.09
CA ALA A 190 -19.56 12.89 -31.28
C ALA A 190 -19.58 11.48 -31.88
N THR A 191 -19.77 11.33 -33.20
CA THR A 191 -19.72 10.02 -33.85
C THR A 191 -18.34 9.37 -33.79
N GLN A 192 -17.27 10.15 -33.93
CA GLN A 192 -15.90 9.65 -33.81
C GLN A 192 -15.63 9.10 -32.40
N LYS A 193 -16.06 9.82 -31.36
CA LYS A 193 -15.94 9.36 -29.96
C LYS A 193 -16.71 8.06 -29.73
N ASP A 194 -17.92 7.93 -30.26
CA ASP A 194 -18.70 6.68 -30.17
C ASP A 194 -17.98 5.49 -30.82
N TYR A 195 -17.34 5.71 -31.98
CA TYR A 195 -16.51 4.67 -32.61
C TYR A 195 -15.26 4.31 -31.80
N LEU A 196 -14.59 5.30 -31.19
CA LEU A 196 -13.43 5.04 -30.32
C LEU A 196 -13.82 4.20 -29.10
N PHE A 197 -14.94 4.50 -28.44
CA PHE A 197 -15.43 3.68 -27.33
C PHE A 197 -15.76 2.25 -27.75
N LYS A 198 -16.39 2.08 -28.92
CA LYS A 198 -16.66 0.72 -29.45
C LYS A 198 -15.37 -0.03 -29.75
N LEU A 199 -14.37 0.65 -30.30
CA LEU A 199 -13.08 0.03 -30.64
C LEU A 199 -12.31 -0.37 -29.37
N ASP A 200 -12.31 0.48 -28.35
CA ASP A 200 -11.69 0.18 -27.05
C ASP A 200 -12.37 -1.01 -26.36
N ARG A 201 -13.72 -1.03 -26.35
CA ARG A 201 -14.48 -2.18 -25.84
C ARG A 201 -14.14 -3.47 -26.57
N LEU A 202 -14.14 -3.44 -27.91
CA LEU A 202 -13.80 -4.60 -28.73
C LEU A 202 -12.35 -5.05 -28.53
N SER A 203 -11.43 -4.11 -28.29
CA SER A 203 -10.04 -4.43 -27.94
C SER A 203 -9.96 -5.15 -26.59
N GLY A 204 -10.66 -4.63 -25.57
CA GLY A 204 -10.72 -5.28 -24.25
C GLY A 204 -11.35 -6.68 -24.31
N GLU A 205 -12.45 -6.86 -25.06
CA GLU A 205 -13.07 -8.16 -25.29
C GLU A 205 -12.10 -9.14 -26.00
N LYS A 206 -11.36 -8.66 -27.00
CA LYS A 206 -10.32 -9.45 -27.69
C LYS A 206 -9.22 -9.90 -26.73
N ASP A 207 -8.71 -8.99 -25.90
CA ASP A 207 -7.62 -9.28 -24.96
C ASP A 207 -8.08 -10.29 -23.90
N GLN A 208 -9.29 -10.12 -23.37
CA GLN A 208 -9.89 -11.06 -22.43
C GLN A 208 -10.11 -12.45 -23.04
N LEU A 209 -10.63 -12.52 -24.27
CA LEU A 209 -10.79 -13.80 -24.98
C LEU A 209 -9.44 -14.45 -25.29
N SER A 210 -8.42 -13.65 -25.62
CA SER A 210 -7.05 -14.14 -25.83
C SER A 210 -6.46 -14.73 -24.54
N GLU A 211 -6.65 -14.08 -23.40
CA GLU A 211 -6.20 -14.57 -22.11
C GLU A 211 -6.94 -15.87 -21.71
N GLN A 212 -8.26 -15.93 -21.91
CA GLN A 212 -9.04 -17.15 -21.68
C GLN A 212 -8.58 -18.30 -22.59
N LEU A 213 -8.30 -18.01 -23.86
CA LEU A 213 -7.77 -18.98 -24.80
C LEU A 213 -6.39 -19.49 -24.34
N ASN A 214 -5.48 -18.61 -23.93
CA ASN A 214 -4.16 -18.99 -23.43
C ASN A 214 -4.26 -19.86 -22.16
N ALA A 215 -5.15 -19.50 -21.23
CA ALA A 215 -5.40 -20.27 -20.02
C ALA A 215 -6.00 -21.65 -20.34
N ALA A 216 -6.94 -21.72 -21.29
CA ALA A 216 -7.51 -22.99 -21.75
C ALA A 216 -6.45 -23.86 -22.43
N THR A 217 -5.64 -23.30 -23.33
CA THR A 217 -4.53 -23.99 -24.00
C THR A 217 -3.54 -24.55 -22.99
N LEU A 218 -3.17 -23.79 -21.95
CA LEU A 218 -2.30 -24.29 -20.88
C LEU A 218 -2.93 -25.45 -20.09
N ARG A 219 -4.24 -25.40 -19.83
CA ARG A 219 -4.97 -26.50 -19.18
C ARG A 219 -4.99 -27.76 -20.06
N TYR A 220 -5.28 -27.62 -21.34
CA TYR A 220 -5.26 -28.74 -22.29
C TYR A 220 -3.86 -29.34 -22.43
N PHE A 221 -2.82 -28.51 -22.57
CA PHE A 221 -1.43 -28.98 -22.62
C PHE A 221 -1.00 -29.72 -21.35
N LYS A 222 -1.45 -29.27 -20.17
CA LYS A 222 -1.22 -29.98 -18.89
C LYS A 222 -1.97 -31.31 -18.85
N ALA A 223 -3.21 -31.36 -19.36
CA ALA A 223 -4.01 -32.58 -19.41
C ALA A 223 -3.43 -33.59 -20.41
N GLU A 224 -2.97 -33.13 -21.58
CA GLU A 224 -2.31 -33.92 -22.61
C GLU A 224 -0.98 -34.49 -22.09
N LYS A 225 -0.13 -33.67 -21.45
CA LYS A 225 1.07 -34.18 -20.78
C LYS A 225 0.78 -35.21 -19.69
N LYS A 226 -0.35 -35.09 -18.97
CA LYS A 226 -0.78 -36.10 -18.00
C LYS A 226 -1.25 -37.39 -18.69
N LEU A 227 -1.96 -37.26 -19.81
CA LEU A 227 -2.39 -38.38 -20.64
C LEU A 227 -1.19 -39.12 -21.25
N ASP A 228 -0.20 -38.39 -21.78
CA ASP A 228 1.02 -38.93 -22.35
C ASP A 228 1.89 -39.59 -21.30
N ARG A 229 1.96 -39.03 -20.08
CA ARG A 229 2.60 -39.70 -18.94
C ARG A 229 1.88 -41.00 -18.58
N ALA A 230 0.56 -41.03 -18.58
CA ALA A 230 -0.23 -42.22 -18.30
C ALA A 230 -0.17 -43.28 -19.42
N LYS A 231 0.02 -42.86 -20.68
CA LYS A 231 0.19 -43.74 -21.85
C LYS A 231 1.64 -44.15 -22.11
N SER A 232 2.60 -43.47 -21.49
CA SER A 232 4.03 -43.76 -21.67
C SER A 232 4.34 -45.15 -21.13
N SER A 233 4.72 -46.04 -22.04
CA SER A 233 5.11 -47.41 -21.71
C SER A 233 6.29 -47.46 -20.75
N GLN A 234 7.15 -46.43 -20.74
CA GLN A 234 8.27 -46.31 -19.82
C GLN A 234 7.82 -45.96 -18.39
N VAL A 235 6.84 -45.06 -18.25
CA VAL A 235 6.26 -44.68 -16.95
C VAL A 235 5.43 -45.83 -16.40
N GLN A 236 4.62 -46.49 -17.23
CA GLN A 236 3.91 -47.70 -16.83
C GLN A 236 4.85 -48.83 -16.42
N LYS A 237 5.97 -49.02 -17.15
CA LYS A 237 7.00 -49.99 -16.76
C LYS A 237 7.67 -49.61 -15.45
N LEU A 238 7.97 -48.34 -15.20
CA LEU A 238 8.57 -47.85 -13.95
C LEU A 238 7.60 -47.94 -12.76
N GLU A 239 6.31 -47.64 -12.96
CA GLU A 239 5.26 -47.86 -11.96
C GLU A 239 5.06 -49.36 -11.69
N GLN A 240 5.05 -50.20 -12.73
CA GLN A 240 5.06 -51.67 -12.57
C GLN A 240 6.35 -52.18 -11.90
N GLN A 241 7.52 -51.59 -12.17
CA GLN A 241 8.79 -51.93 -11.53
C GLN A 241 8.81 -51.49 -10.07
N ALA A 242 8.19 -50.36 -9.74
CA ALA A 242 8.03 -49.89 -8.37
C ALA A 242 7.07 -50.80 -7.57
N PHE A 243 6.03 -51.34 -8.22
CA PHE A 243 5.16 -52.36 -7.64
C PHE A 243 5.80 -53.76 -7.57
N ALA A 244 6.63 -54.14 -8.55
CA ALA A 244 7.30 -55.45 -8.60
C ALA A 244 8.49 -55.55 -7.63
N ASN A 245 9.25 -54.47 -7.43
CA ASN A 245 10.36 -54.42 -6.46
C ASN A 245 9.91 -54.48 -5.00
N ALA A 246 8.62 -54.33 -4.71
CA ALA A 246 8.06 -54.54 -3.37
C ALA A 246 7.84 -56.03 -3.02
N THR A 247 8.01 -56.96 -3.97
CA THR A 247 7.74 -58.38 -3.73
C THR A 247 8.70 -59.32 -4.48
N ARG A 248 9.67 -59.86 -3.70
CA ARG A 248 10.45 -61.11 -3.84
C ARG A 248 11.91 -61.08 -4.34
N PRO A 249 12.72 -62.06 -3.87
CA PRO A 249 14.19 -62.10 -3.96
C PRO A 249 14.73 -62.95 -5.13
N ALA A 250 16.02 -62.77 -5.37
CA ALA A 250 16.83 -63.31 -6.48
C ALA A 250 17.38 -64.73 -6.25
N ALA A 251 17.58 -65.47 -7.36
CA ALA A 251 18.61 -66.49 -7.64
C ALA A 251 18.38 -66.99 -9.09
N GLY A 252 19.34 -66.99 -10.02
CA GLY A 252 20.44 -67.98 -10.21
C GLY A 252 20.18 -68.67 -11.58
N GLY A 253 21.02 -68.55 -12.61
CA GLY A 253 22.17 -69.44 -12.91
C GLY A 253 21.69 -70.87 -13.21
N ASP A 254 21.89 -71.51 -14.37
CA ASP A 254 23.17 -71.86 -15.01
C ASP A 254 22.94 -72.63 -16.35
N SER A 255 24.02 -72.77 -17.12
CA SER A 255 24.38 -73.50 -18.35
C SER A 255 23.96 -74.98 -18.45
N GLY A 256 24.11 -75.76 -19.54
CA GLY A 256 24.78 -75.67 -20.85
C GLY A 256 24.72 -77.05 -21.55
N SER A 257 25.36 -77.22 -22.73
CA SER A 257 26.02 -78.45 -23.25
C SER A 257 25.97 -78.56 -24.78
N GLU A 258 27.13 -78.69 -25.43
CA GLU A 258 27.31 -79.54 -26.62
C GLU A 258 28.75 -80.06 -26.74
N GLY A 259 28.87 -81.34 -27.12
CA GLY A 259 29.59 -81.76 -28.34
C GLY A 259 31.09 -82.03 -28.28
N SER A 260 31.46 -83.32 -28.24
CA SER A 260 32.81 -83.87 -28.41
C SER A 260 33.02 -84.41 -29.83
N GLU A 261 34.25 -84.34 -30.36
CA GLU A 261 35.01 -85.37 -31.13
C GLU A 261 36.33 -84.75 -31.67
N ALA A 262 37.52 -85.20 -31.25
CA ALA A 262 38.36 -86.31 -31.79
C ALA A 262 39.00 -86.02 -33.17
N ASN A 263 40.27 -86.29 -33.49
CA ASN A 263 41.49 -86.66 -32.75
C ASN A 263 42.65 -86.45 -33.75
N GLY A 264 43.77 -85.84 -33.33
CA GLY A 264 44.92 -85.55 -34.23
C GLY A 264 45.86 -84.43 -33.79
N ALA A 265 45.60 -83.79 -32.65
CA ALA A 265 46.37 -82.64 -32.14
C ALA A 265 46.84 -82.88 -30.69
N SER A 266 47.27 -84.09 -30.33
CA SER A 266 47.47 -84.46 -28.91
C SER A 266 48.47 -83.58 -28.15
N GLY A 267 49.47 -83.00 -28.81
CA GLY A 267 50.43 -82.07 -28.18
C GLY A 267 49.91 -80.63 -28.10
N GLU A 268 49.32 -80.12 -29.17
CA GLU A 268 48.77 -78.76 -29.23
C GLU A 268 47.52 -78.60 -28.34
N LEU A 269 46.71 -79.66 -28.23
CA LEU A 269 45.56 -79.71 -27.34
C LEU A 269 45.98 -79.74 -25.87
N LEU A 270 47.09 -80.44 -25.56
CA LEU A 270 47.65 -80.46 -24.20
C LEU A 270 48.17 -79.08 -23.80
N LEU A 271 48.90 -78.40 -24.69
CA LEU A 271 49.36 -77.03 -24.48
C LEU A 271 48.17 -76.08 -24.26
N LYS A 272 47.13 -76.15 -25.11
CA LYS A 272 45.93 -75.31 -24.93
C LYS A 272 45.20 -75.61 -23.62
N TYR A 273 45.19 -76.86 -23.18
CA TYR A 273 44.64 -77.25 -21.88
C TYR A 273 45.48 -76.71 -20.71
N GLU A 274 46.81 -76.78 -20.80
CA GLU A 274 47.72 -76.22 -19.80
C GLU A 274 47.61 -74.68 -19.74
N GLU A 275 47.55 -73.99 -20.89
CA GLU A 275 47.32 -72.53 -20.97
C GLU A 275 45.95 -72.14 -20.38
N ALA A 276 44.89 -72.88 -20.69
CA ALA A 276 43.56 -72.64 -20.14
C ALA A 276 43.50 -72.89 -18.62
N THR A 277 44.20 -73.93 -18.14
CA THR A 277 44.28 -74.25 -16.71
C THR A 277 45.06 -73.17 -15.96
N ALA A 278 46.18 -72.70 -16.51
CA ALA A 278 46.96 -71.61 -15.92
C ALA A 278 46.17 -70.29 -15.90
N ALA A 279 45.42 -69.98 -16.97
CA ALA A 279 44.53 -68.82 -17.01
C ALA A 279 43.40 -68.92 -15.97
N ALA A 280 42.75 -70.08 -15.85
CA ALA A 280 41.69 -70.30 -14.86
C ALA A 280 42.22 -70.21 -13.42
N THR A 281 43.43 -70.72 -13.18
CA THR A 281 44.09 -70.63 -11.86
C THR A 281 44.39 -69.18 -11.52
N LYS A 282 44.90 -68.40 -12.50
CA LYS A 282 45.16 -66.96 -12.31
C LYS A 282 43.88 -66.17 -12.08
N GLN A 283 42.81 -66.47 -12.82
CA GLN A 283 41.50 -65.84 -12.62
C GLN A 283 40.93 -66.13 -11.23
N LYS A 284 41.14 -67.34 -10.71
CA LYS A 284 40.75 -67.70 -9.34
C LYS A 284 41.52 -66.89 -8.29
N GLU A 285 42.83 -66.76 -8.43
CA GLU A 285 43.65 -65.89 -7.56
C GLU A 285 43.20 -64.41 -7.61
N GLN A 286 42.87 -63.91 -8.81
CA GLN A 286 42.36 -62.56 -9.00
C GLN A 286 41.01 -62.37 -8.29
N LEU A 287 40.10 -63.34 -8.40
CA LEU A 287 38.82 -63.31 -7.69
C LEU A 287 39.01 -63.30 -6.17
N ASP A 288 39.89 -64.16 -5.65
CA ASP A 288 40.19 -64.20 -4.22
C ASP A 288 40.79 -62.87 -3.72
N THR A 289 41.65 -62.24 -4.53
CA THR A 289 42.24 -60.91 -4.24
C THR A 289 41.17 -59.81 -4.25
N ILE A 290 40.31 -59.77 -5.26
CA ILE A 290 39.21 -58.80 -5.35
C ILE A 290 38.24 -58.95 -4.18
N LEU A 291 37.93 -60.18 -3.76
CA LEU A 291 37.07 -60.44 -2.60
C LEU A 291 37.71 -59.92 -1.30
N ALA A 292 39.03 -60.07 -1.14
CA ALA A 292 39.76 -59.49 -0.01
C ALA A 292 39.74 -57.96 -0.03
N GLU A 293 39.94 -57.33 -1.20
CA GLU A 293 39.86 -55.87 -1.37
C GLU A 293 38.46 -55.33 -1.05
N ILE A 294 37.41 -55.99 -1.54
CA ILE A 294 36.01 -55.63 -1.24
C ILE A 294 35.79 -55.64 0.28
N LYS A 295 36.28 -56.66 0.97
CA LYS A 295 36.18 -56.74 2.43
C LYS A 295 36.90 -55.56 3.11
N THR A 296 38.12 -55.24 2.70
CA THR A 296 38.86 -54.09 3.28
C THR A 296 38.17 -52.75 3.03
N ILE A 297 37.68 -52.50 1.81
CA ILE A 297 36.94 -51.27 1.48
C ILE A 297 35.65 -51.20 2.29
N GLN A 298 34.99 -52.32 2.52
CA GLN A 298 33.76 -52.38 3.31
C GLN A 298 34.03 -52.07 4.80
N ASP A 299 35.16 -52.51 5.33
CA ASP A 299 35.62 -52.17 6.69
C ASP A 299 35.98 -50.68 6.80
N GLU A 300 36.72 -50.12 5.83
CA GLU A 300 37.07 -48.68 5.78
C GLU A 300 35.82 -47.80 5.67
N ASN A 301 34.86 -48.18 4.81
CA ASN A 301 33.62 -47.43 4.63
C ASN A 301 32.76 -47.47 5.91
N SER A 302 32.79 -48.58 6.63
CA SER A 302 32.14 -48.70 7.96
C SER A 302 32.83 -47.80 9.00
N SER A 303 34.16 -47.75 9.01
CA SER A 303 34.94 -46.85 9.88
C SER A 303 34.65 -45.37 9.59
N LEU A 304 34.65 -44.97 8.31
CA LEU A 304 34.35 -43.60 7.88
C LEU A 304 32.91 -43.20 8.20
N LYS A 305 31.94 -44.12 8.05
CA LYS A 305 30.55 -43.88 8.47
C LYS A 305 30.44 -43.66 9.97
N ALA A 306 31.07 -44.52 10.78
CA ALA A 306 31.10 -44.35 12.23
C ALA A 306 31.76 -43.02 12.63
N ARG A 307 32.84 -42.62 11.96
CA ARG A 307 33.53 -41.35 12.20
C ARG A 307 32.67 -40.14 11.83
N ARG A 308 31.90 -40.22 10.74
CA ARG A 308 30.95 -39.19 10.34
C ARG A 308 29.80 -39.05 11.35
N GLU A 309 29.32 -40.17 11.89
CA GLU A 309 28.26 -40.22 12.90
C GLU A 309 28.73 -39.78 14.29
N THR A 310 30.04 -39.69 14.52
CA THR A 310 30.65 -39.30 15.81
C THR A 310 31.29 -37.91 15.83
N LEU A 311 31.21 -37.14 14.73
CA LEU A 311 31.60 -35.73 14.75
C LEU A 311 30.68 -34.93 15.66
N THR A 312 31.27 -34.16 16.57
CA THR A 312 30.53 -33.39 17.59
C THR A 312 30.63 -31.88 17.35
N ASP A 313 29.73 -31.11 17.98
CA ASP A 313 29.73 -29.64 17.87
C ASP A 313 31.05 -29.01 18.35
N GLU A 314 31.76 -29.64 19.29
CA GLU A 314 33.09 -29.21 19.76
C GLU A 314 34.15 -29.26 18.66
N ASP A 315 34.08 -30.25 17.76
CA ASP A 315 34.97 -30.35 16.61
C ASP A 315 34.71 -29.20 15.62
N PHE A 316 33.43 -28.80 15.48
CA PHE A 316 33.03 -27.66 14.67
C PHE A 316 33.47 -26.32 15.29
N ILE A 317 33.32 -26.14 16.59
CA ILE A 317 33.71 -24.92 17.31
C ILE A 317 35.21 -24.64 17.17
N ARG A 318 36.02 -25.70 17.09
CA ARG A 318 37.48 -25.60 16.91
C ARG A 318 37.90 -25.18 15.51
N THR A 319 37.02 -25.24 14.51
CA THR A 319 37.34 -24.80 13.14
C THR A 319 37.53 -23.28 13.08
N ASP A 320 38.49 -22.84 12.27
CA ASP A 320 38.81 -21.41 12.16
C ASP A 320 37.68 -20.60 11.49
N VAL A 321 36.90 -21.24 10.63
CA VAL A 321 35.70 -20.65 10.02
C VAL A 321 34.67 -20.29 11.09
N PHE A 322 34.43 -21.19 12.06
CA PHE A 322 33.50 -20.91 13.15
C PHE A 322 34.00 -19.79 14.07
N LYS A 323 35.30 -19.78 14.39
CA LYS A 323 35.91 -18.70 15.19
C LYS A 323 35.78 -17.33 14.51
N GLN A 324 36.03 -17.26 13.21
CA GLN A 324 35.90 -16.01 12.45
C GLN A 324 34.44 -15.53 12.39
N PHE A 325 33.49 -16.46 12.16
CA PHE A 325 32.07 -16.16 12.22
C PHE A 325 31.64 -15.64 13.60
N LYS A 326 32.11 -16.27 14.69
CA LYS A 326 31.84 -15.83 16.06
C LYS A 326 32.37 -14.42 16.32
N CYS A 327 33.60 -14.11 15.92
CA CYS A 327 34.17 -12.76 16.08
C CYS A 327 33.35 -11.70 15.34
N GLN A 328 32.96 -11.97 14.09
CA GLN A 328 32.09 -11.07 13.32
C GLN A 328 30.73 -10.89 13.98
N HIS A 329 30.16 -11.96 14.54
CA HIS A 329 28.89 -11.91 15.23
C HIS A 329 28.98 -11.07 16.52
N GLU A 330 30.05 -11.22 17.30
CA GLU A 330 30.31 -10.41 18.49
C GLU A 330 30.47 -8.92 18.16
N ASP A 331 31.14 -8.58 17.06
CA ASP A 331 31.28 -7.19 16.63
C ASP A 331 29.96 -6.59 16.13
N LEU A 332 29.12 -7.38 15.45
CA LEU A 332 27.76 -6.98 15.11
C LEU A 332 26.92 -6.73 16.36
N ILE A 333 26.99 -7.59 17.37
CA ILE A 333 26.29 -7.41 18.64
C ILE A 333 26.74 -6.10 19.32
N LYS A 334 28.04 -5.83 19.39
CA LYS A 334 28.55 -4.56 19.95
C LYS A 334 28.02 -3.35 19.18
N ARG A 335 27.97 -3.42 17.85
CA ARG A 335 27.45 -2.34 17.01
C ARG A 335 25.95 -2.12 17.21
N ILE A 336 25.18 -3.20 17.32
CA ILE A 336 23.74 -3.14 17.63
C ILE A 336 23.52 -2.48 18.99
N ASN A 337 24.23 -2.91 20.03
CA ASN A 337 24.10 -2.32 21.38
C ASN A 337 24.43 -0.81 21.39
N ASN A 338 25.47 -0.39 20.66
CA ASN A 338 25.80 1.03 20.55
C ASN A 338 24.72 1.82 19.79
N LEU A 339 24.16 1.24 18.72
CA LEU A 339 23.05 1.85 17.99
C LEU A 339 21.77 1.92 18.84
N GLU A 340 21.49 0.91 19.65
CA GLU A 340 20.35 0.92 20.58
C GLU A 340 20.52 1.99 21.67
N ALA A 341 21.72 2.12 22.25
CA ALA A 341 22.02 3.15 23.23
C ALA A 341 21.89 4.57 22.65
N THR A 342 22.44 4.81 21.46
CA THR A 342 22.31 6.10 20.78
C THR A 342 20.87 6.40 20.37
N ASN A 343 20.12 5.40 19.90
CA ASN A 343 18.70 5.57 19.58
C ASN A 343 17.86 5.92 20.81
N LYS A 344 18.15 5.30 21.96
CA LYS A 344 17.52 5.62 23.24
C LYS A 344 17.80 7.07 23.65
N GLN A 345 19.06 7.50 23.59
CA GLN A 345 19.45 8.88 23.90
C GLN A 345 18.72 9.89 23.00
N LEU A 346 18.70 9.65 21.68
CA LEU A 346 18.01 10.54 20.73
C LEU A 346 16.50 10.61 20.97
N ARG A 347 15.87 9.52 21.42
CA ARG A 347 14.45 9.52 21.80
C ARG A 347 14.21 10.36 23.06
N GLU A 348 15.04 10.19 24.09
CA GLU A 348 14.94 10.98 25.32
C GLU A 348 15.16 12.47 25.06
N GLU A 349 16.11 12.84 24.20
CA GLU A 349 16.33 14.22 23.78
C GLU A 349 15.15 14.79 22.98
N ALA A 350 14.56 13.99 22.07
CA ALA A 350 13.38 14.40 21.31
C ALA A 350 12.15 14.62 22.22
N GLU A 351 11.91 13.72 23.18
CA GLU A 351 10.85 13.87 24.17
C GLU A 351 11.05 15.11 25.03
N LYS A 352 12.28 15.38 25.46
CA LYS A 352 12.62 16.58 26.23
C LYS A 352 12.36 17.87 25.44
N LEU A 353 12.83 17.95 24.19
CA LEU A 353 12.61 19.11 23.33
C LEU A 353 11.12 19.32 23.00
N GLN A 354 10.36 18.23 22.84
CA GLN A 354 8.92 18.30 22.64
C GLN A 354 8.21 18.82 23.90
N ALA A 355 8.60 18.36 25.09
CA ALA A 355 8.08 18.85 26.35
C ALA A 355 8.39 20.35 26.54
N GLU A 356 9.62 20.79 26.30
CA GLU A 356 10.03 22.20 26.37
C GLU A 356 9.23 23.07 25.39
N ARG A 357 9.05 22.63 24.14
CA ARG A 357 8.24 23.34 23.14
C ARG A 357 6.78 23.44 23.56
N SER A 358 6.22 22.38 24.15
CA SER A 358 4.84 22.38 24.62
C SER A 358 4.65 23.35 25.79
N ALA A 359 5.57 23.34 26.76
CA ALA A 359 5.54 24.25 27.91
C ALA A 359 5.67 25.72 27.47
N PHE A 360 6.60 26.01 26.54
CA PHE A 360 6.77 27.36 26.00
C PHE A 360 5.52 27.85 25.25
N ARG A 361 4.87 26.98 24.47
CA ARG A 361 3.62 27.30 23.80
C ARG A 361 2.50 27.60 24.80
N THR A 362 2.33 26.78 25.83
CA THR A 362 1.34 27.01 26.88
C THR A 362 1.60 28.32 27.61
N GLN A 363 2.86 28.65 27.91
CA GLN A 363 3.21 29.93 28.53
C GLN A 363 2.82 31.12 27.64
N LEU A 364 3.15 31.07 26.33
CA LEU A 364 2.76 32.11 25.39
C LEU A 364 1.24 32.29 25.28
N GLU A 365 0.48 31.18 25.28
CA GLU A 365 -0.98 31.22 25.26
C GLU A 365 -1.54 31.85 26.55
N VAL A 366 -0.98 31.52 27.71
CA VAL A 366 -1.34 32.11 29.00
C VAL A 366 -1.04 33.61 29.01
N ASP A 367 0.17 34.02 28.65
CA ASP A 367 0.59 35.42 28.64
C ASP A 367 -0.28 36.25 27.67
N ALA A 368 -0.56 35.74 26.46
CA ALA A 368 -1.45 36.39 25.51
C ALA A 368 -2.88 36.51 26.04
N SER A 369 -3.40 35.47 26.71
CA SER A 369 -4.72 35.50 27.31
C SER A 369 -4.82 36.50 28.46
N GLN A 370 -3.76 36.65 29.25
CA GLN A 370 -3.70 37.61 30.35
C GLN A 370 -3.72 39.04 29.83
N VAL A 371 -2.88 39.36 28.83
CA VAL A 371 -2.86 40.69 28.20
C VAL A 371 -4.22 41.04 27.60
N THR A 372 -4.88 40.06 26.97
CA THR A 372 -6.22 40.26 26.40
C THR A 372 -7.24 40.59 27.49
N GLN A 373 -7.24 39.86 28.61
CA GLN A 373 -8.13 40.11 29.75
C GLN A 373 -7.88 41.48 30.40
N GLU A 374 -6.62 41.89 30.53
CA GLU A 374 -6.25 43.19 31.07
C GLU A 374 -6.77 44.32 30.18
N LEU A 375 -6.59 44.22 28.85
CA LEU A 375 -7.08 45.21 27.89
C LEU A 375 -8.62 45.26 27.85
N GLU A 376 -9.30 44.10 27.91
CA GLU A 376 -10.76 44.05 28.00
C GLU A 376 -11.29 44.72 29.27
N ALA A 377 -10.64 44.48 30.41
CA ALA A 377 -11.00 45.12 31.67
C ALA A 377 -10.81 46.65 31.62
N GLU A 378 -9.73 47.13 31.00
CA GLU A 378 -9.51 48.56 30.79
C GLU A 378 -10.58 49.18 29.89
N ILE A 379 -10.94 48.53 28.77
CA ILE A 379 -12.02 48.99 27.88
C ILE A 379 -13.34 49.09 28.66
N MET A 380 -13.70 48.06 29.41
CA MET A 380 -14.91 48.06 30.23
C MET A 380 -14.93 49.20 31.25
N ALA A 381 -13.80 49.47 31.91
CA ALA A 381 -13.69 50.59 32.84
C ALA A 381 -13.88 51.94 32.14
N ARG A 382 -13.28 52.11 30.95
CA ARG A 382 -13.42 53.35 30.16
C ARG A 382 -14.83 53.57 29.63
N ASP A 383 -15.50 52.51 29.19
CA ASP A 383 -16.89 52.57 28.76
C ASP A 383 -17.82 52.95 29.93
N GLN A 384 -17.55 52.42 31.13
CA GLN A 384 -18.30 52.78 32.33
C GLN A 384 -18.10 54.27 32.69
N ASP A 385 -16.86 54.77 32.66
CA ASP A 385 -16.58 56.18 32.91
C ASP A 385 -17.25 57.09 31.87
N LEU A 386 -17.20 56.71 30.59
CA LEU A 386 -17.84 57.45 29.51
C LEU A 386 -19.37 57.49 29.68
N ALA A 387 -19.99 56.40 30.12
CA ALA A 387 -21.41 56.37 30.46
C ALA A 387 -21.75 57.31 31.63
N ARG A 388 -20.91 57.33 32.69
CA ARG A 388 -21.08 58.27 33.82
C ARG A 388 -20.98 59.72 33.36
N VAL A 389 -19.97 60.06 32.55
CA VAL A 389 -19.77 61.42 32.02
C VAL A 389 -20.96 61.84 31.15
N ARG A 390 -21.49 60.95 30.30
CA ARG A 390 -22.70 61.22 29.51
C ARG A 390 -23.91 61.50 30.40
N SER A 391 -24.15 60.67 31.42
CA SER A 391 -25.25 60.87 32.36
C SER A 391 -25.15 62.22 33.07
N ALA A 392 -23.98 62.57 33.61
CA ALA A 392 -23.77 63.85 34.30
C ALA A 392 -23.94 65.04 33.35
N ARG A 393 -23.45 64.94 32.11
CA ARG A 393 -23.64 65.97 31.09
C ARG A 393 -25.13 66.18 30.80
N ASP A 394 -25.87 65.10 30.60
CA ASP A 394 -27.29 65.16 30.24
C ASP A 394 -28.14 65.72 31.40
N GLU A 395 -27.77 65.38 32.65
CA GLU A 395 -28.36 65.97 33.87
C GLU A 395 -28.11 67.48 33.96
N ILE A 396 -26.86 67.93 33.80
CA ILE A 396 -26.51 69.37 33.81
C ILE A 396 -27.24 70.13 32.69
N LEU A 397 -27.37 69.54 31.51
CA LEU A 397 -28.11 70.14 30.40
C LEU A 397 -29.59 70.31 30.74
N ALA A 398 -30.21 69.30 31.36
CA ALA A 398 -31.59 69.37 31.81
C ALA A 398 -31.79 70.45 32.89
N GLU A 399 -30.92 70.51 33.90
CA GLU A 399 -30.97 71.55 34.93
C GLU A 399 -30.83 72.95 34.34
N ASN A 400 -29.91 73.14 33.39
CA ASN A 400 -29.71 74.44 32.75
C ASN A 400 -30.94 74.87 31.93
N MET A 401 -31.55 73.94 31.20
CA MET A 401 -32.79 74.19 30.47
C MET A 401 -33.94 74.58 31.42
N GLN A 402 -34.08 73.89 32.55
CA GLN A 402 -35.10 74.21 33.55
C GLN A 402 -34.86 75.58 34.20
N ARG A 403 -33.61 75.90 34.58
CA ARG A 403 -33.27 77.22 35.15
C ARG A 403 -33.56 78.36 34.19
N LYS A 404 -33.26 78.20 32.90
CA LYS A 404 -33.59 79.19 31.87
C LYS A 404 -35.10 79.42 31.76
N ALA A 405 -35.89 78.35 31.70
CA ALA A 405 -37.34 78.45 31.65
C ALA A 405 -37.92 79.18 32.87
N ASN A 406 -37.43 78.88 34.08
CA ASN A 406 -37.86 79.57 35.30
C ASN A 406 -37.50 81.06 35.28
N MET A 407 -36.29 81.42 34.86
CA MET A 407 -35.86 82.82 34.75
C MET A 407 -36.73 83.63 33.76
N ASP A 408 -37.08 83.04 32.61
CA ASP A 408 -37.96 83.68 31.64
C ASP A 408 -39.38 83.87 32.17
N GLN A 409 -39.89 82.90 32.95
CA GLN A 409 -41.18 83.00 33.62
C GLN A 409 -41.18 84.10 34.70
N GLU A 410 -40.15 84.15 35.56
CA GLU A 410 -39.99 85.19 36.58
C GLU A 410 -39.91 86.59 35.97
N ARG A 411 -39.14 86.74 34.88
CA ARG A 411 -39.04 88.02 34.16
C ARG A 411 -40.39 88.48 33.65
N THR A 412 -41.19 87.55 33.11
CA THR A 412 -42.55 87.83 32.64
C THR A 412 -43.48 88.22 33.80
N SER A 413 -43.40 87.52 34.93
CA SER A 413 -44.15 87.85 36.16
C SER A 413 -43.82 89.25 36.69
N VAL A 414 -42.53 89.59 36.78
CA VAL A 414 -42.07 90.91 37.25
C VAL A 414 -42.57 92.02 36.33
N ALA A 415 -42.60 91.80 35.01
CA ALA A 415 -43.14 92.76 34.06
C ALA A 415 -44.64 93.03 34.34
N HIS A 416 -45.44 91.99 34.55
CA HIS A 416 -46.86 92.13 34.89
C HIS A 416 -47.10 92.85 36.23
N VAL A 417 -46.28 92.59 37.25
CA VAL A 417 -46.38 93.29 38.54
C VAL A 417 -46.09 94.77 38.38
N LYS A 418 -45.06 95.14 37.61
CA LYS A 418 -44.73 96.55 37.34
C LYS A 418 -45.88 97.28 36.63
N GLU A 419 -46.51 96.66 35.65
CA GLU A 419 -47.70 97.22 34.99
C GLU A 419 -48.85 97.46 35.98
N LEU A 420 -49.08 96.50 36.90
CA LEU A 420 -50.15 96.60 37.88
C LEU A 420 -49.89 97.69 38.94
N VAL A 421 -48.65 97.86 39.39
CA VAL A 421 -48.27 98.91 40.34
C VAL A 421 -48.48 100.29 39.72
N ALA A 422 -48.00 100.50 38.50
CA ALA A 422 -48.20 101.77 37.80
C ALA A 422 -49.70 102.13 37.68
N ALA A 423 -50.55 101.16 37.36
CA ALA A 423 -52.00 101.38 37.28
C ALA A 423 -52.65 101.69 38.64
N LYS A 424 -52.13 101.12 39.74
CA LYS A 424 -52.60 101.44 41.10
C LYS A 424 -52.20 102.86 41.50
N ASP A 425 -50.96 103.26 41.24
CA ASP A 425 -50.46 104.60 41.58
C ASP A 425 -51.28 105.69 40.88
N ASP A 426 -51.61 105.50 39.59
CA ASP A 426 -52.49 106.40 38.86
C ASP A 426 -53.91 106.53 39.45
N ARG A 427 -54.45 105.44 40.00
CA ARG A 427 -55.77 105.46 40.65
C ARG A 427 -55.72 106.14 42.02
N ILE A 428 -54.64 105.92 42.77
CA ILE A 428 -54.42 106.59 44.07
C ILE A 428 -54.35 108.10 43.84
N LEU A 429 -53.57 108.57 42.86
CA LEU A 429 -53.48 109.99 42.50
C LEU A 429 -54.85 110.60 42.15
N ALA A 430 -55.70 109.86 41.45
CA ALA A 430 -57.05 110.31 41.13
C ALA A 430 -57.95 110.42 42.37
N LEU A 431 -57.90 109.44 43.27
CA LEU A 431 -58.68 109.43 44.52
C LEU A 431 -58.19 110.48 45.52
N GLU A 432 -56.88 110.71 45.60
CA GLU A 432 -56.29 111.77 46.45
C GLU A 432 -56.76 113.16 46.00
N SER A 433 -56.83 113.40 44.68
CA SER A 433 -57.40 114.62 44.11
C SER A 433 -58.88 114.80 44.47
N GLU A 434 -59.66 113.71 44.49
CA GLU A 434 -61.07 113.75 44.84
C GLU A 434 -61.32 113.98 46.33
N ILE A 435 -60.51 113.36 47.21
CA ILE A 435 -60.55 113.60 48.66
C ILE A 435 -60.17 115.05 48.97
N ALA A 436 -59.19 115.64 48.27
CA ALA A 436 -58.81 117.04 48.45
C ALA A 436 -59.99 118.01 48.21
N ARG A 437 -60.84 117.73 47.20
CA ARG A 437 -62.09 118.49 46.95
C ARG A 437 -63.06 118.36 48.12
N LEU A 438 -63.37 117.13 48.52
CA LEU A 438 -64.38 116.85 49.54
C LEU A 438 -64.01 117.49 50.89
N LYS A 439 -62.72 117.45 51.26
CA LYS A 439 -62.23 118.13 52.47
C LYS A 439 -62.31 119.65 52.40
N SER A 440 -62.22 120.26 51.22
CA SER A 440 -62.43 121.72 51.08
C SER A 440 -63.91 122.14 51.22
N ASN A 441 -64.84 121.19 51.10
CA ASN A 441 -66.29 121.42 51.14
C ASN A 441 -66.95 121.12 52.48
N GLU A 442 -66.30 120.45 53.43
CA GLU A 442 -66.90 120.07 54.72
C GLU A 442 -67.09 121.25 55.70
N ASP A 443 -66.45 122.41 55.46
CA ASP A 443 -66.47 123.54 56.41
C ASP A 443 -67.65 124.53 56.24
N GLU A 444 -68.63 124.28 55.36
CA GLU A 444 -69.81 125.16 55.24
C GLU A 444 -71.15 124.38 55.15
N GLU A 445 -71.88 124.30 56.28
CA GLU A 445 -73.29 123.92 56.30
C GLU A 445 -74.12 124.90 55.45
N MET A 446 -74.54 124.47 54.26
CA MET A 446 -75.46 125.21 53.42
C MET A 446 -76.90 124.97 53.91
N THR A 447 -77.40 125.86 54.77
CA THR A 447 -78.84 125.94 55.07
C THR A 447 -79.59 126.40 53.82
N ASN A 448 -80.49 125.55 53.31
CA ASN A 448 -81.44 125.92 52.26
C ASN A 448 -82.52 126.85 52.83
N ALA A 449 -82.56 128.10 52.40
CA ALA A 449 -83.63 129.04 52.69
C ALA A 449 -84.20 129.60 51.38
N ASP A 450 -85.53 129.61 51.29
CA ASP A 450 -86.35 129.92 50.12
C ASP A 450 -85.98 131.23 49.41
N ASP A 451 -85.90 131.16 48.09
CA ASP A 451 -85.70 132.28 47.18
C ASP A 451 -86.99 133.14 47.15
N GLU A 452 -87.00 134.29 47.82
CA GLU A 452 -87.70 135.49 47.30
C GLU A 452 -87.11 136.84 47.77
N GLU A 453 -86.17 136.91 48.71
CA GLU A 453 -85.44 138.17 49.02
C GLU A 453 -84.00 137.89 49.47
N VAL A 454 -83.14 137.44 48.54
CA VAL A 454 -81.72 137.19 48.83
C VAL A 454 -80.89 138.45 48.59
N SER A 455 -80.23 138.94 49.65
CA SER A 455 -79.28 140.07 49.61
C SER A 455 -78.17 139.86 48.56
N VAL A 456 -77.79 140.95 47.86
CA VAL A 456 -76.75 140.97 46.83
C VAL A 456 -75.40 140.41 47.33
N ASP A 457 -75.10 140.53 48.62
CA ASP A 457 -73.87 140.01 49.21
C ASP A 457 -73.87 138.48 49.30
N VAL A 458 -75.02 137.86 49.59
CA VAL A 458 -75.19 136.40 49.60
C VAL A 458 -75.07 135.86 48.17
N LEU A 459 -75.62 136.57 47.18
CA LEU A 459 -75.45 136.24 45.76
C LEU A 459 -73.98 136.35 45.29
N ARG A 460 -73.22 137.34 45.76
CA ARG A 460 -71.79 137.47 45.44
C ARG A 460 -70.94 136.38 46.07
N GLN A 461 -71.25 135.96 47.30
CA GLN A 461 -70.60 134.82 47.94
C GLN A 461 -70.92 133.51 47.23
N LYS A 462 -72.21 133.28 46.88
CA LYS A 462 -72.62 132.13 46.06
C LYS A 462 -71.91 132.13 44.70
N TYR A 463 -71.75 133.27 44.05
CA TYR A 463 -71.05 133.37 42.76
C TYR A 463 -69.55 133.08 42.90
N LYS A 464 -68.87 133.60 43.93
CA LYS A 464 -67.45 133.28 44.18
C LYS A 464 -67.24 131.80 44.48
N LYS A 465 -68.12 131.21 45.29
CA LYS A 465 -68.12 129.77 45.57
C LYS A 465 -68.33 128.97 44.30
N LEU A 466 -69.33 129.34 43.49
CA LEU A 466 -69.61 128.69 42.20
C LEU A 466 -68.45 128.84 41.21
N GLU A 467 -67.77 129.98 41.18
CA GLU A 467 -66.59 130.19 40.33
C GLU A 467 -65.40 129.35 40.81
N GLN A 468 -65.22 129.21 42.13
CA GLN A 468 -64.18 128.38 42.73
C GLN A 468 -64.47 126.88 42.49
N ASP A 469 -65.71 126.44 42.66
CA ASP A 469 -66.19 125.10 42.35
C ASP A 469 -66.01 124.78 40.86
N PHE A 470 -66.37 125.73 39.99
CA PHE A 470 -66.20 125.58 38.54
C PHE A 470 -64.72 125.46 38.15
N ARG A 471 -63.82 126.17 38.84
CA ARG A 471 -62.37 126.04 38.63
C ARG A 471 -61.83 124.73 39.17
N SER A 472 -62.26 124.26 40.35
CA SER A 472 -61.86 122.96 40.91
C SER A 472 -62.31 121.81 40.03
N ILE A 473 -63.59 121.81 39.63
CA ILE A 473 -64.16 120.79 38.75
C ILE A 473 -63.43 120.74 37.41
N ASN A 474 -63.09 121.89 36.81
CA ASN A 474 -62.32 121.92 35.56
C ASN A 474 -60.87 121.43 35.71
N GLN A 475 -60.27 121.52 36.90
CA GLN A 475 -58.96 120.93 37.18
C GLN A 475 -59.03 119.42 37.47
N GLU A 476 -60.15 118.94 38.00
CA GLU A 476 -60.38 117.53 38.32
C GLU A 476 -60.89 116.71 37.14
N LEU A 477 -61.63 117.33 36.22
CA LEU A 477 -62.17 116.67 35.03
C LEU A 477 -61.08 115.91 34.24
N PRO A 478 -59.87 116.45 34.01
CA PRO A 478 -58.78 115.71 33.37
C PRO A 478 -58.25 114.53 34.20
N SER A 479 -58.25 114.63 35.53
CA SER A 479 -57.80 113.56 36.43
C SER A 479 -58.80 112.41 36.46
N ILE A 480 -60.09 112.74 36.59
CA ILE A 480 -61.20 111.78 36.53
C ILE A 480 -61.32 111.19 35.14
N GLU A 481 -61.18 111.99 34.08
CA GLU A 481 -61.15 111.51 32.70
C GLU A 481 -59.96 110.58 32.47
N LYS A 482 -58.78 110.89 33.00
CA LYS A 482 -57.60 110.02 32.95
C LYS A 482 -57.83 108.71 33.71
N ALA A 483 -58.43 108.77 34.91
CA ALA A 483 -58.74 107.58 35.71
C ALA A 483 -59.85 106.73 35.07
N TYR A 484 -60.89 107.35 34.52
CA TYR A 484 -61.99 106.69 33.82
C TYR A 484 -61.53 106.10 32.48
N LYS A 485 -60.69 106.81 31.71
CA LYS A 485 -60.04 106.27 30.51
C LYS A 485 -59.19 105.06 30.89
N LYS A 486 -58.33 105.17 31.91
CA LYS A 486 -57.54 104.02 32.41
C LYS A 486 -58.41 102.87 32.90
N MET A 487 -59.52 103.14 33.58
CA MET A 487 -60.46 102.10 34.03
C MET A 487 -61.18 101.44 32.85
N LYS A 488 -61.64 102.23 31.88
CA LYS A 488 -62.27 101.75 30.65
C LYS A 488 -61.29 100.94 29.82
N ASP A 489 -60.06 101.42 29.65
CA ASP A 489 -58.98 100.73 28.96
C ASP A 489 -58.59 99.44 29.71
N LEU A 490 -58.60 99.44 31.04
CA LEU A 490 -58.37 98.24 31.86
C LEU A 490 -59.54 97.24 31.74
N ALA A 491 -60.79 97.72 31.74
CA ALA A 491 -61.97 96.87 31.57
C ALA A 491 -62.02 96.28 30.16
N GLN A 492 -61.72 97.08 29.13
CA GLN A 492 -61.55 96.61 27.76
C GLN A 492 -60.38 95.63 27.66
N LYS A 493 -59.22 95.93 28.28
CA LYS A 493 -58.08 95.01 28.37
C LYS A 493 -58.50 93.70 29.05
N LYS A 494 -59.33 93.73 30.09
CA LYS A 494 -59.84 92.52 30.74
C LYS A 494 -60.80 91.72 29.88
N VAL A 495 -61.70 92.37 29.15
CA VAL A 495 -62.55 91.69 28.17
C VAL A 495 -61.69 91.06 27.08
N LEU A 496 -60.68 91.78 26.57
CA LEU A 496 -59.72 91.26 25.61
C LEU A 496 -58.88 90.11 26.18
N ASP A 497 -58.46 90.18 27.45
CA ASP A 497 -57.76 89.12 28.17
C ASP A 497 -58.65 87.88 28.32
N PHE A 498 -59.95 88.05 28.59
CA PHE A 498 -60.91 86.94 28.69
C PHE A 498 -61.14 86.30 27.33
N THR A 499 -61.34 87.08 26.26
CA THR A 499 -61.41 86.52 24.90
C THR A 499 -60.12 85.83 24.52
N ALA A 500 -58.96 86.38 24.88
CA ALA A 500 -57.67 85.73 24.66
C ALA A 500 -57.51 84.46 25.51
N LEU A 501 -58.10 84.41 26.71
CA LEU A 501 -58.12 83.21 27.56
C LEU A 501 -59.03 82.13 26.97
N GLU A 502 -60.21 82.50 26.45
CA GLU A 502 -61.12 81.58 25.76
C GLU A 502 -60.48 81.01 24.49
N GLU A 503 -59.82 81.86 23.69
CA GLU A 503 -59.01 81.42 22.55
C GLU A 503 -57.89 80.49 23.01
N ARG A 504 -57.19 80.82 24.11
CA ARG A 504 -56.15 79.96 24.68
C ARG A 504 -56.71 78.62 25.18
N VAL A 505 -57.88 78.59 25.80
CA VAL A 505 -58.56 77.34 26.20
C VAL A 505 -58.93 76.52 24.98
N SER A 506 -59.45 77.15 23.92
CA SER A 506 -59.73 76.48 22.64
C SER A 506 -58.47 75.86 22.03
N ILE A 507 -57.37 76.62 22.01
CA ILE A 507 -56.06 76.14 21.58
C ILE A 507 -55.59 74.98 22.46
N LEU A 508 -55.68 75.10 23.79
CA LEU A 508 -55.28 74.05 24.74
C LEU A 508 -56.12 72.77 24.58
N ILE A 509 -57.42 72.87 24.24
CA ILE A 509 -58.26 71.71 23.93
C ILE A 509 -57.77 71.04 22.63
N ALA A 510 -57.47 71.82 21.60
CA ALA A 510 -56.91 71.30 20.36
C ALA A 510 -55.52 70.68 20.56
N GLU A 511 -54.67 71.30 21.39
CA GLU A 511 -53.36 70.80 21.77
C GLU A 511 -53.47 69.53 22.61
N LYS A 512 -54.41 69.45 23.56
CA LYS A 512 -54.70 68.23 24.32
C LYS A 512 -55.16 67.11 23.38
N SER A 513 -56.08 67.39 22.45
CA SER A 513 -56.52 66.39 21.48
C SER A 513 -55.36 65.89 20.62
N LYS A 514 -54.49 66.80 20.15
CA LYS A 514 -53.25 66.45 19.45
C LYS A 514 -52.29 65.66 20.34
N ALA A 515 -52.17 66.00 21.62
CA ALA A 515 -51.33 65.31 22.59
C ALA A 515 -51.85 63.89 22.88
N ASP A 516 -53.17 63.72 23.05
CA ASP A 516 -53.81 62.42 23.22
C ASP A 516 -53.62 61.55 21.97
N GLN A 517 -53.82 62.11 20.77
CA GLN A 517 -53.52 61.41 19.51
C GLN A 517 -52.06 60.96 19.43
N LYS A 518 -51.12 61.86 19.76
CA LYS A 518 -49.69 61.53 19.82
C LYS A 518 -49.38 60.48 20.88
N TYR A 519 -50.02 60.54 22.05
CA TYR A 519 -49.85 59.59 23.13
C TYR A 519 -50.32 58.19 22.71
N PHE A 520 -51.51 58.06 22.13
CA PHE A 520 -52.01 56.76 21.67
C PHE A 520 -51.22 56.21 20.49
N ALA A 521 -50.76 57.07 19.57
CA ALA A 521 -49.84 56.68 18.51
C ALA A 521 -48.51 56.16 19.11
N ALA A 522 -47.89 56.90 20.02
CA ALA A 522 -46.66 56.50 20.69
C ALA A 522 -46.83 55.22 21.53
N ARG A 523 -47.99 55.02 22.17
CA ARG A 523 -48.31 53.81 22.92
C ARG A 523 -48.43 52.60 22.00
N LYS A 524 -49.11 52.76 20.86
CA LYS A 524 -49.22 51.73 19.82
C LYS A 524 -47.87 51.37 19.23
N ASP A 525 -47.02 52.38 18.98
CA ASP A 525 -45.65 52.18 18.52
C ASP A 525 -44.82 51.45 19.59
N ALA A 526 -44.94 51.82 20.86
CA ALA A 526 -44.28 51.14 21.97
C ALA A 526 -44.71 49.68 22.11
N ASP A 527 -46.01 49.36 21.97
CA ASP A 527 -46.50 47.98 21.97
C ASP A 527 -45.97 47.20 20.76
N THR A 528 -45.89 47.83 19.60
CA THR A 528 -45.28 47.24 18.39
C THR A 528 -43.81 46.93 18.63
N ARG A 529 -43.04 47.86 19.20
CA ARG A 529 -41.64 47.65 19.57
C ARG A 529 -41.47 46.57 20.64
N ASN A 530 -42.35 46.50 21.64
CA ASN A 530 -42.32 45.42 22.64
C ASN A 530 -42.57 44.04 22.02
N ASN A 531 -43.45 43.95 21.02
CA ASN A 531 -43.68 42.71 20.26
C ASN A 531 -42.45 42.34 19.43
N GLU A 532 -41.84 43.31 18.75
CA GLU A 532 -40.57 43.11 18.03
C GLU A 532 -39.44 42.64 18.97
N ILE A 533 -39.27 43.28 20.13
CA ILE A 533 -38.28 42.88 21.14
C ILE A 533 -38.52 41.44 21.60
N ARG A 534 -39.77 41.04 21.84
CA ARG A 534 -40.09 39.64 22.20
C ARG A 534 -39.74 38.67 21.08
N SER A 535 -40.06 39.01 19.84
CA SER A 535 -39.72 38.21 18.67
C SER A 535 -38.20 38.07 18.51
N LEU A 536 -37.47 39.19 18.61
CA LEU A 536 -36.01 39.21 18.53
C LEU A 536 -35.36 38.42 19.66
N ARG A 537 -35.88 38.51 20.90
CA ARG A 537 -35.38 37.68 22.02
C ARG A 537 -35.61 36.20 21.77
N HIS A 538 -36.77 35.82 21.26
CA HIS A 538 -37.05 34.43 20.91
C HIS A 538 -36.13 33.92 19.79
N GLN A 539 -35.93 34.74 18.75
CA GLN A 539 -34.96 34.45 17.68
C GLN A 539 -33.54 34.32 18.23
N ASN A 540 -33.10 35.21 19.13
CA ASN A 540 -31.77 35.18 19.72
C ASN A 540 -31.55 33.95 20.61
N SER A 541 -32.57 33.53 21.38
CA SER A 541 -32.54 32.27 22.14
C SER A 541 -32.35 31.08 21.21
N LYS A 542 -33.12 31.01 20.12
CA LYS A 542 -33.03 29.94 19.14
C LYS A 542 -31.69 29.92 18.41
N SER A 543 -31.16 31.09 18.04
CA SER A 543 -29.82 31.21 17.46
C SER A 543 -28.75 30.75 18.46
N SER A 544 -28.89 31.06 19.74
CA SER A 544 -27.96 30.61 20.79
C SER A 544 -27.99 29.09 20.97
N GLU A 545 -29.17 28.46 20.93
CA GLU A 545 -29.32 27.00 20.93
C GLU A 545 -28.66 26.35 19.71
N ILE A 546 -28.85 26.93 18.51
CA ILE A 546 -28.22 26.45 17.27
C ILE A 546 -26.69 26.57 17.39
N ILE A 547 -26.17 27.70 17.89
CA ILE A 547 -24.72 27.89 18.11
C ILE A 547 -24.19 26.84 19.10
N ALA A 548 -24.90 26.56 20.19
CA ALA A 548 -24.50 25.52 21.15
C ALA A 548 -24.44 24.13 20.51
N GLN A 549 -25.44 23.77 19.70
CA GLN A 549 -25.45 22.52 18.94
C GLN A 549 -24.30 22.43 17.92
N LEU A 550 -24.03 23.52 17.20
CA LEU A 550 -22.91 23.59 16.25
C LEU A 550 -21.55 23.46 16.96
N LYS A 551 -21.38 24.06 18.14
CA LYS A 551 -20.15 23.90 18.95
C LYS A 551 -19.96 22.46 19.44
N ASP A 552 -21.04 21.80 19.88
CA ASP A 552 -20.97 20.39 20.29
C ASP A 552 -20.62 19.48 19.11
N LEU A 553 -21.23 19.71 17.94
CA LEU A 553 -20.88 19.01 16.69
C LEU A 553 -19.43 19.26 16.26
N GLU A 554 -18.93 20.50 16.38
CA GLU A 554 -17.53 20.82 16.09
C GLU A 554 -16.58 20.07 17.03
N SER A 555 -16.90 20.01 18.33
CA SER A 555 -16.14 19.26 19.33
C SER A 555 -16.08 17.76 19.01
N GLN A 556 -17.23 17.17 18.65
CA GLN A 556 -17.32 15.77 18.24
C GLN A 556 -16.50 15.50 16.96
N ASN A 557 -16.58 16.40 15.97
CA ASN A 557 -15.81 16.29 14.74
C ASN A 557 -14.29 16.43 14.98
N ARG A 558 -13.84 17.35 15.84
CA ARG A 558 -12.43 17.46 16.24
C ARG A 558 -11.93 16.19 16.92
N THR A 559 -12.75 15.60 17.78
CA THR A 559 -12.42 14.34 18.46
C THR A 559 -12.31 13.19 17.45
N LEU A 560 -13.24 13.10 16.49
CA LEU A 560 -13.20 12.11 15.43
C LEU A 560 -11.96 12.27 14.54
N LEU A 561 -11.62 13.51 14.15
CA LEU A 561 -10.42 13.81 13.37
C LEU A 561 -9.16 13.39 14.12
N GLY A 562 -9.01 13.73 15.40
CA GLY A 562 -7.87 13.31 16.21
C GLY A 562 -7.75 11.78 16.32
N ASN A 563 -8.87 11.07 16.42
CA ASN A 563 -8.89 9.61 16.41
C ASN A 563 -8.47 9.02 15.05
N LEU A 564 -8.95 9.59 13.94
CA LEU A 564 -8.59 9.16 12.59
C LEU A 564 -7.11 9.47 12.27
N GLU A 565 -6.60 10.62 12.70
CA GLU A 565 -5.19 10.97 12.59
C GLU A 565 -4.30 9.97 13.33
N LYS A 566 -4.68 9.61 14.56
CA LYS A 566 -3.98 8.58 15.34
C LYS A 566 -4.01 7.21 14.66
N GLN A 567 -5.16 6.79 14.14
CA GLN A 567 -5.25 5.54 13.37
C GLN A 567 -4.38 5.56 12.11
N LEU A 568 -4.31 6.69 11.40
CA LEU A 568 -3.43 6.87 10.25
C LEU A 568 -1.95 6.79 10.64
N THR A 569 -1.54 7.38 11.76
CA THR A 569 -0.16 7.29 12.23
C THR A 569 0.20 5.85 12.61
N ASP A 570 -0.70 5.15 13.32
CA ASP A 570 -0.49 3.76 13.74
C ASP A 570 -0.40 2.83 12.51
N LEU A 571 -1.27 3.02 11.51
CA LEU A 571 -1.22 2.26 10.25
C LEU A 571 0.06 2.56 9.46
N LYS A 572 0.50 3.81 9.38
CA LYS A 572 1.76 4.16 8.70
C LYS A 572 2.96 3.51 9.39
N GLN A 573 2.99 3.52 10.72
CA GLN A 573 4.06 2.88 11.49
C GLN A 573 4.06 1.35 11.28
N SER A 574 2.88 0.72 11.37
CA SER A 574 2.71 -0.72 11.11
C SER A 574 3.14 -1.11 9.70
N ASN A 575 2.76 -0.31 8.69
CA ASN A 575 3.15 -0.57 7.30
C ASN A 575 4.66 -0.38 7.09
N ALA A 576 5.29 0.60 7.75
CA ALA A 576 6.74 0.79 7.72
C ALA A 576 7.49 -0.41 8.36
N THR A 577 6.99 -0.95 9.48
CA THR A 577 7.55 -2.16 10.08
C THR A 577 7.40 -3.38 9.17
N LEU A 578 6.22 -3.61 8.59
CA LEU A 578 5.98 -4.72 7.66
C LEU A 578 6.84 -4.60 6.40
N ALA A 579 7.02 -3.40 5.85
CA ALA A 579 7.89 -3.17 4.71
C ALA A 579 9.36 -3.47 5.03
N SER A 580 9.83 -3.11 6.23
CA SER A 580 11.18 -3.44 6.70
C SER A 580 11.37 -4.94 6.89
N GLU A 581 10.39 -5.62 7.49
CA GLU A 581 10.40 -7.08 7.65
C GLU A 581 10.39 -7.80 6.31
N ASN A 582 9.54 -7.38 5.36
CA ASN A 582 9.51 -7.96 4.02
C ASN A 582 10.85 -7.80 3.30
N LYS A 583 11.48 -6.62 3.34
CA LYS A 583 12.83 -6.41 2.77
C LYS A 583 13.87 -7.32 3.42
N LYS A 584 13.81 -7.50 4.74
CA LYS A 584 14.71 -8.40 5.46
C LYS A 584 14.49 -9.85 5.03
N MET A 585 13.23 -10.29 4.96
CA MET A 585 12.86 -11.63 4.52
C MET A 585 13.30 -11.89 3.07
N GLU A 586 13.08 -10.93 2.18
CA GLU A 586 13.50 -11.01 0.77
C GLU A 586 15.03 -11.12 0.64
N ALA A 587 15.78 -10.32 1.40
CA ALA A 587 17.24 -10.41 1.44
C ALA A 587 17.72 -11.78 1.95
N THR A 588 17.14 -12.28 3.04
CA THR A 588 17.50 -13.61 3.58
C THR A 588 17.14 -14.74 2.61
N SER A 589 16.02 -14.63 1.90
CA SER A 589 15.59 -15.59 0.88
C SER A 589 16.55 -15.61 -0.30
N LEU A 590 16.94 -14.43 -0.81
CA LEU A 590 17.93 -14.29 -1.89
C LEU A 590 19.30 -14.87 -1.49
N GLU A 591 19.75 -14.63 -0.27
CA GLU A 591 21.00 -15.23 0.25
C GLU A 591 20.89 -16.75 0.35
N ALA A 592 19.77 -17.28 0.84
CA ALA A 592 19.53 -18.73 0.91
C ALA A 592 19.50 -19.39 -0.48
N VAL A 593 18.86 -18.75 -1.46
CA VAL A 593 18.85 -19.22 -2.86
C VAL A 593 20.27 -19.24 -3.43
N ARG A 594 21.02 -18.14 -3.31
CA ARG A 594 22.42 -18.07 -3.78
C ARG A 594 23.31 -19.13 -3.13
N ARG A 595 23.14 -19.37 -1.83
CA ARG A 595 23.88 -20.39 -1.10
C ARG A 595 23.54 -21.79 -1.61
N THR A 596 22.27 -22.05 -1.87
CA THR A 596 21.79 -23.32 -2.41
C THR A 596 22.32 -23.58 -3.82
N GLU A 597 22.30 -22.57 -4.70
CA GLU A 597 22.88 -22.67 -6.05
C GLU A 597 24.39 -22.95 -6.01
N SER A 598 25.13 -22.25 -5.14
CA SER A 598 26.56 -22.48 -4.96
C SER A 598 26.85 -23.90 -4.48
N LEU A 599 26.10 -24.41 -3.50
CA LEU A 599 26.26 -25.77 -3.00
C LEU A 599 25.89 -26.80 -4.08
N ASN A 600 24.82 -26.59 -4.83
CA ASN A 600 24.43 -27.46 -5.94
C ASN A 600 25.50 -27.53 -7.03
N LYS A 601 26.15 -26.41 -7.35
CA LYS A 601 27.28 -26.39 -8.29
C LYS A 601 28.46 -27.21 -7.78
N GLN A 602 28.86 -27.02 -6.52
CA GLN A 602 29.94 -27.80 -5.90
C GLN A 602 29.62 -29.30 -5.86
N VAL A 603 28.39 -29.67 -5.52
CA VAL A 603 27.92 -31.06 -5.54
C VAL A 603 27.99 -31.62 -6.97
N GLY A 604 27.59 -30.84 -7.98
CA GLY A 604 27.71 -31.21 -9.39
C GLY A 604 29.14 -31.48 -9.82
N ASP A 605 30.06 -30.57 -9.49
CA ASP A 605 31.48 -30.67 -9.83
C ASP A 605 32.13 -31.90 -9.16
N LEU A 606 31.87 -32.10 -7.86
CA LEU A 606 32.36 -33.27 -7.12
C LEU A 606 31.78 -34.57 -7.66
N THR A 607 30.49 -34.60 -7.99
CA THR A 607 29.84 -35.77 -8.60
C THR A 607 30.46 -36.11 -9.95
N SER A 608 30.75 -35.11 -10.77
CA SER A 608 31.41 -35.33 -12.06
C SER A 608 32.84 -35.85 -11.89
N LEU A 609 33.58 -35.33 -10.92
CA LEU A 609 34.95 -35.75 -10.63
C LEU A 609 34.97 -37.21 -10.17
N VAL A 610 34.08 -37.59 -9.24
CA VAL A 610 33.94 -38.98 -8.76
C VAL A 610 33.61 -39.92 -9.91
N LYS A 611 32.60 -39.59 -10.74
CA LYS A 611 32.24 -40.41 -11.91
C LYS A 611 33.41 -40.61 -12.88
N SER A 612 34.18 -39.55 -13.15
CA SER A 612 35.35 -39.64 -14.03
C SER A 612 36.45 -40.53 -13.45
N LYS A 613 36.73 -40.40 -12.15
CA LYS A 613 37.74 -41.21 -11.45
C LYS A 613 37.33 -42.67 -11.34
N ASP A 614 36.07 -42.96 -11.05
CA ASP A 614 35.54 -44.33 -10.98
C ASP A 614 35.62 -45.01 -12.34
N ALA A 615 35.22 -44.33 -13.42
CA ALA A 615 35.31 -44.86 -14.78
C ALA A 615 36.77 -45.13 -15.19
N ALA A 616 37.69 -44.20 -14.91
CA ALA A 616 39.10 -44.38 -15.19
C ALA A 616 39.72 -45.53 -14.39
N SER A 617 39.36 -45.67 -13.11
CA SER A 617 39.85 -46.77 -12.27
C SER A 617 39.32 -48.13 -12.73
N ALA A 618 38.05 -48.21 -13.15
CA ALA A 618 37.45 -49.44 -13.67
C ALA A 618 38.17 -49.94 -14.92
N VAL A 619 38.42 -49.05 -15.89
CA VAL A 619 39.15 -49.38 -17.14
C VAL A 619 40.57 -49.87 -16.85
N VAL A 620 41.28 -49.22 -15.92
CA VAL A 620 42.64 -49.64 -15.56
C VAL A 620 42.64 -51.01 -14.88
N ARG A 621 41.68 -51.28 -13.98
CA ARG A 621 41.57 -52.59 -13.31
C ARG A 621 41.26 -53.71 -14.30
N GLU A 622 40.30 -53.51 -15.19
CA GLU A 622 39.95 -54.50 -16.23
C GLU A 622 41.12 -54.80 -17.15
N ARG A 623 41.88 -53.78 -17.56
CA ARG A 623 43.07 -53.98 -18.38
C ARG A 623 44.14 -54.79 -17.64
N ASN A 624 44.40 -54.49 -16.37
CA ASN A 624 45.40 -55.19 -15.58
C ASN A 624 45.03 -56.66 -15.37
N THR A 625 43.77 -56.97 -15.03
CA THR A 625 43.34 -58.36 -14.85
C THR A 625 43.47 -59.16 -16.14
N MET A 626 43.10 -58.59 -17.29
CA MET A 626 43.31 -59.22 -18.59
C MET A 626 44.79 -59.46 -18.89
N GLN A 627 45.65 -58.46 -18.68
CA GLN A 627 47.09 -58.57 -18.94
C GLN A 627 47.77 -59.63 -18.07
N GLU A 628 47.40 -59.74 -16.79
CA GLU A 628 47.92 -60.77 -15.90
C GLU A 628 47.54 -62.19 -16.34
N THR A 629 46.31 -62.40 -16.84
CA THR A 629 45.91 -63.72 -17.37
C THR A 629 46.65 -64.08 -18.66
N GLU A 630 46.90 -63.12 -19.54
CA GLU A 630 47.68 -63.33 -20.76
C GLU A 630 49.15 -63.62 -20.47
N VAL A 631 49.75 -62.94 -19.48
CA VAL A 631 51.12 -63.22 -19.04
C VAL A 631 51.26 -64.68 -18.59
N GLU A 632 50.30 -65.22 -17.85
CA GLU A 632 50.38 -66.59 -17.35
C GLU A 632 50.24 -67.62 -18.48
N LYS A 633 49.36 -67.39 -19.46
CA LYS A 633 49.30 -68.22 -20.69
C LYS A 633 50.62 -68.19 -21.46
N LEU A 634 51.22 -67.00 -21.61
CA LEU A 634 52.49 -66.85 -22.31
C LEU A 634 53.64 -67.55 -21.59
N LYS A 635 53.66 -67.57 -20.24
CA LYS A 635 54.66 -68.33 -19.48
C LYS A 635 54.58 -69.82 -19.78
N VAL A 636 53.39 -70.41 -19.73
CA VAL A 636 53.18 -71.84 -20.08
C VAL A 636 53.66 -72.12 -21.50
N ARG A 637 53.31 -71.25 -22.45
CA ARG A 637 53.77 -71.37 -23.83
C ARG A 637 55.30 -71.33 -23.96
N VAL A 638 55.94 -70.40 -23.25
CA VAL A 638 57.40 -70.27 -23.25
C VAL A 638 58.07 -71.49 -22.61
N GLU A 639 57.55 -72.00 -21.49
CA GLU A 639 58.06 -73.21 -20.84
C GLU A 639 57.95 -74.45 -21.74
N HIS A 640 56.84 -74.60 -22.46
CA HIS A 640 56.65 -75.69 -23.41
C HIS A 640 57.67 -75.60 -24.56
N VAL A 641 57.84 -74.42 -25.16
CA VAL A 641 58.84 -74.20 -26.22
C VAL A 641 60.27 -74.44 -25.73
N GLN A 642 60.56 -74.11 -24.46
CA GLN A 642 61.85 -74.41 -23.84
C GLN A 642 62.07 -75.91 -23.64
N LYS A 643 61.06 -76.65 -23.17
CA LYS A 643 61.13 -78.12 -23.04
C LYS A 643 61.34 -78.78 -24.39
N ASP A 644 60.63 -78.33 -25.42
CA ASP A 644 60.82 -78.83 -26.78
C ASP A 644 62.24 -78.59 -27.28
N ARG A 645 62.77 -77.36 -27.12
CA ARG A 645 64.16 -77.02 -27.45
C ARG A 645 65.14 -77.98 -26.77
N ASP A 646 64.96 -78.22 -25.48
CA ASP A 646 65.87 -79.07 -24.70
C ASP A 646 65.75 -80.55 -25.09
N ASN A 647 64.55 -81.02 -25.43
CA ASN A 647 64.33 -82.35 -26.02
C ASN A 647 65.04 -82.52 -27.37
N TRP A 648 64.94 -81.52 -28.26
CA TRP A 648 65.66 -81.52 -29.54
C TRP A 648 67.17 -81.51 -29.34
N LYS A 649 67.67 -80.74 -28.38
CA LYS A 649 69.08 -80.72 -28.00
C LYS A 649 69.56 -82.09 -27.50
N SER A 650 68.78 -82.75 -26.63
CA SER A 650 69.13 -84.08 -26.11
C SER A 650 69.13 -85.16 -27.19
N LYS A 651 68.17 -85.12 -28.14
CA LYS A 651 68.14 -86.05 -29.28
C LYS A 651 69.37 -85.88 -30.19
N ALA A 652 69.88 -84.67 -30.36
CA ALA A 652 71.08 -84.42 -31.16
C ALA A 652 72.38 -84.95 -30.52
N LEU A 653 72.45 -85.04 -29.18
CA LEU A 653 73.63 -85.50 -28.43
C LEU A 653 73.72 -87.03 -28.28
N SER A 654 72.62 -87.77 -28.42
CA SER A 654 72.56 -89.22 -28.18
C SER A 654 72.99 -90.10 -29.38
N ASN A 655 73.30 -89.52 -30.54
CA ASN A 655 73.49 -90.26 -31.80
C ASN A 655 74.96 -90.40 -32.26
N SER A 656 75.94 -90.19 -31.38
CA SER A 656 77.38 -90.36 -31.69
C SER A 656 77.79 -91.84 -31.63
N SER A 657 77.60 -92.58 -32.73
CA SER A 657 78.04 -93.97 -32.94
C SER A 657 79.54 -94.04 -33.32
N GLU A 658 80.24 -95.14 -32.98
CA GLU A 658 81.61 -95.47 -33.43
C GLU A 658 81.77 -95.38 -34.97
N GLU A 659 80.66 -95.53 -35.71
CA GLU A 659 80.60 -95.36 -37.15
C GLU A 659 80.86 -93.89 -37.59
N GLU A 660 80.45 -92.89 -36.79
CA GLU A 660 80.73 -91.48 -37.07
C GLU A 660 82.23 -91.15 -36.93
N GLU A 661 82.90 -91.78 -35.95
CA GLU A 661 84.33 -91.57 -35.69
C GLU A 661 85.21 -92.25 -36.78
N MET A 662 84.80 -93.43 -37.25
CA MET A 662 85.41 -94.06 -38.43
C MET A 662 85.22 -93.22 -39.70
N LEU A 663 84.02 -92.72 -39.97
CA LEU A 663 83.73 -91.90 -41.15
C LEU A 663 84.49 -90.56 -41.12
N ARG A 664 84.62 -89.92 -39.94
CA ARG A 664 85.46 -88.73 -39.77
C ARG A 664 86.93 -89.01 -40.09
N THR A 665 87.47 -90.17 -39.71
CA THR A 665 88.88 -90.53 -40.01
C THR A 665 89.14 -90.68 -41.52
N PHE A 666 88.18 -91.20 -42.29
CA PHE A 666 88.29 -91.27 -43.76
C PHE A 666 88.18 -89.90 -44.43
N ALA A 667 87.31 -89.03 -43.90
CA ALA A 667 86.99 -87.74 -44.49
C ALA A 667 88.01 -86.64 -44.16
N LEU A 668 88.76 -86.76 -43.05
CA LEU A 668 89.75 -85.78 -42.61
C LEU A 668 91.12 -85.96 -43.28
N CYS A 669 91.80 -84.85 -43.57
CA CYS A 669 93.10 -84.79 -44.21
C CYS A 669 94.14 -85.57 -43.41
N THR A 670 94.91 -86.42 -44.08
CA THR A 670 95.93 -87.26 -43.42
C THR A 670 97.14 -86.48 -42.91
N ILE A 671 97.31 -85.22 -43.31
CA ILE A 671 98.42 -84.35 -42.87
C ILE A 671 98.07 -83.64 -41.57
N CYS A 672 96.93 -82.92 -41.52
CA CYS A 672 96.54 -82.16 -40.33
C CYS A 672 95.53 -82.85 -39.42
N ARG A 673 94.84 -83.89 -39.90
CA ARG A 673 93.72 -84.58 -39.22
C ARG A 673 92.60 -83.66 -38.70
N ASN A 674 92.51 -82.43 -39.21
CA ASN A 674 91.56 -81.42 -38.73
C ASN A 674 90.57 -80.98 -39.82
N ASN A 675 91.05 -80.80 -41.05
CA ASN A 675 90.22 -80.33 -42.16
C ASN A 675 89.79 -81.49 -43.06
N PHE A 676 88.60 -81.40 -43.64
CA PHE A 676 88.13 -82.38 -44.64
C PHE A 676 89.00 -82.38 -45.90
N LYS A 677 89.10 -83.54 -46.56
CA LYS A 677 89.87 -83.76 -47.80
C LYS A 677 89.21 -83.14 -49.03
N ASN A 678 89.32 -81.83 -49.22
CA ASN A 678 88.79 -81.12 -50.39
C ASN A 678 89.81 -80.94 -51.55
N THR A 679 91.04 -81.38 -51.36
CA THR A 679 92.29 -81.19 -52.13
C THR A 679 92.90 -82.36 -52.94
N ALA A 680 92.70 -82.57 -54.25
CA ALA A 680 93.40 -83.64 -54.99
C ALA A 680 94.65 -83.16 -55.75
N LEU A 681 95.71 -83.98 -55.75
CA LEU A 681 96.91 -83.77 -56.59
C LEU A 681 96.82 -84.57 -57.90
N LYS A 682 96.67 -83.89 -59.03
CA LYS A 682 96.45 -84.50 -60.36
C LYS A 682 97.54 -85.50 -60.78
N THR A 683 98.79 -85.28 -60.38
CA THR A 683 99.93 -86.14 -60.75
C THR A 683 99.92 -87.52 -60.09
N CYS A 684 99.14 -87.71 -59.01
CA CYS A 684 99.11 -88.98 -58.27
C CYS A 684 97.76 -89.38 -57.67
N GLY A 685 96.74 -88.53 -57.72
CA GLY A 685 95.38 -88.82 -57.25
C GLY A 685 95.17 -88.77 -55.74
N HIS A 686 96.19 -88.45 -54.93
CA HIS A 686 96.03 -88.38 -53.47
C HIS A 686 95.29 -87.11 -53.00
N LEU A 687 94.45 -87.28 -51.98
CA LEU A 687 93.53 -86.27 -51.42
C LEU A 687 94.00 -85.76 -50.05
N PHE A 688 94.06 -84.44 -49.90
CA PHE A 688 94.41 -83.72 -48.67
C PHE A 688 93.46 -82.52 -48.48
N CYS A 689 93.65 -81.67 -47.47
CA CYS A 689 92.95 -80.38 -47.42
C CYS A 689 93.73 -79.32 -48.22
N ASN A 690 93.02 -78.33 -48.76
CA ASN A 690 93.60 -77.22 -49.52
C ASN A 690 94.73 -76.53 -48.76
N GLN A 691 94.54 -76.24 -47.47
CA GLN A 691 95.56 -75.61 -46.62
C GLN A 691 96.87 -76.40 -46.60
N CYS A 692 96.82 -77.72 -46.42
CA CYS A 692 98.03 -78.54 -46.38
C CYS A 692 98.71 -78.69 -47.77
N VAL A 693 97.95 -78.60 -48.86
CA VAL A 693 98.54 -78.60 -50.21
C VAL A 693 99.19 -77.24 -50.50
N ASP A 694 98.53 -76.15 -50.16
CA ASP A 694 99.04 -74.78 -50.33
C ASP A 694 100.29 -74.53 -49.47
N ASP A 695 100.29 -75.02 -48.21
CA ASP A 695 101.45 -74.94 -47.30
C ASP A 695 102.68 -75.68 -47.85
N ARG A 696 102.48 -76.77 -48.59
CA ARG A 696 103.60 -77.47 -49.24
C ARG A 696 104.13 -76.74 -50.47
N ILE A 697 103.25 -76.10 -51.23
CA ILE A 697 103.64 -75.29 -52.38
C ILE A 697 104.41 -74.04 -51.92
N SER A 698 103.93 -73.37 -50.87
CA SER A 698 104.55 -72.17 -50.31
C SER A 698 105.94 -72.48 -49.71
N ASN A 699 106.08 -73.59 -49.00
CA ASN A 699 107.35 -74.05 -48.42
C ASN A 699 108.29 -74.73 -49.43
N ARG A 700 108.00 -74.67 -50.74
CA ARG A 700 108.78 -75.32 -51.83
C ARG A 700 108.95 -76.85 -51.67
N MET A 701 108.14 -77.49 -50.84
CA MET A 701 108.11 -78.95 -50.63
C MET A 701 107.16 -79.62 -51.64
N ARG A 702 107.46 -79.44 -52.93
CA ARG A 702 106.65 -79.85 -54.09
C ARG A 702 106.70 -81.36 -54.39
N LYS A 703 106.56 -82.20 -53.36
CA LYS A 703 106.45 -83.67 -53.45
C LYS A 703 105.25 -84.15 -52.65
N CYS A 704 104.46 -85.05 -53.23
CA CYS A 704 103.27 -85.60 -52.58
C CYS A 704 103.64 -86.31 -51.26
N PRO A 705 102.98 -86.02 -50.12
CA PRO A 705 103.26 -86.67 -48.84
C PRO A 705 103.11 -88.20 -48.87
N THR A 706 102.20 -88.72 -49.70
CA THR A 706 101.89 -90.15 -49.73
C THR A 706 102.81 -90.92 -50.67
N CYS A 707 103.11 -90.40 -51.86
CA CYS A 707 103.86 -91.16 -52.88
C CYS A 707 105.12 -90.47 -53.41
N SER A 708 105.50 -89.32 -52.87
CA SER A 708 106.72 -88.57 -53.19
C SER A 708 106.87 -88.09 -54.65
N ARG A 709 105.86 -88.26 -55.51
CA ARG A 709 105.84 -87.68 -56.86
C ARG A 709 105.85 -86.15 -56.78
N ALA A 710 106.62 -85.52 -57.66
CA ALA A 710 106.65 -84.07 -57.77
C ALA A 710 105.30 -83.55 -58.30
N PHE A 711 104.88 -82.38 -57.81
CA PHE A 711 103.67 -81.69 -58.27
C PHE A 711 103.89 -80.18 -58.21
N ASP A 712 103.29 -79.42 -59.12
CA ASP A 712 103.30 -77.95 -59.09
C ASP A 712 101.90 -77.40 -58.77
N LYS A 713 101.79 -76.07 -58.63
CA LYS A 713 100.53 -75.36 -58.37
C LYS A 713 99.46 -75.66 -59.43
N MET A 714 99.87 -75.93 -60.67
CA MET A 714 98.95 -76.31 -61.76
C MET A 714 98.38 -77.73 -61.60
N ASP A 715 98.97 -78.56 -60.74
CA ASP A 715 98.56 -79.95 -60.49
C ASP A 715 97.60 -80.08 -59.30
N VAL A 716 97.14 -78.97 -58.72
CA VAL A 716 96.18 -78.95 -57.61
C VAL A 716 94.75 -78.86 -58.16
N MET A 717 93.85 -79.72 -57.70
CA MET A 717 92.45 -79.77 -58.12
C MET A 717 91.50 -79.86 -56.91
N PRO A 718 90.59 -78.90 -56.69
CA PRO A 718 89.57 -79.03 -55.65
C PRO A 718 88.54 -80.11 -56.01
N VAL A 719 88.08 -80.88 -55.03
CA VAL A 719 87.20 -82.06 -55.23
C VAL A 719 85.80 -81.86 -54.66
N HIS A 720 85.66 -81.06 -53.61
CA HIS A 720 84.39 -80.57 -53.10
C HIS A 720 84.65 -79.27 -52.31
N HIS A 721 83.59 -78.52 -52.00
CA HIS A 721 83.73 -77.29 -51.21
C HIS A 721 83.93 -77.57 -49.72
#